data_AF-A0A6N2YLJ7-F1
#
_entry.id   AF-A0A6N2YLJ7-F1
#
_cell.length_a   1.000
_cell.length_b   1.000
_cell.length_c   1.000
_cell.angle_alpha   90.00
_cell.angle_beta   90.00
_cell.angle_gamma   90.00
#
_symmetry.space_group_name_H-M   'P 1'
#
loop_
_entity.id
_entity.type
_entity.pdbx_description
1 polymer ?
#
loop_
_entity_poly.entity_id
_entity_poly.type
_entity_poly.pdbx_seq_one_letter_code
_entity_poly.pdbx_strand_id
1 'polypeptide(L)'
;MSEKASKGRKPVRPGTPVPPAGAATSPAADEEKPVEEQGAVASDGAATGGAFGEAAPDFNDYGGKPKKRHRVLKVAAIVLVVWLAFTGVRFFIEFGPFRQQAAQLSMGDAYSDNLSPDKYDLQTPQRDLEPDHEFDFELDDGVDLGLENIGDEATGDYQIADATGSARVFADGALTEEIPIQVTQVNDDGKNELQVEPTFVTCRDKSKGYDDVDGDDVFHKDTLKGAWGRWYGFGGYYLVRYIGSNGKKLKKPQVTYFTVKDDVNAPENQLAAPQNLQFAVQDDGGLGISWDKVDGAKKYKVYMKTVDPTVSDPSQGVELSLLATTTDTKINTLDYDPESKDSQQRAAADAAKWGDAGASNYHQNYQFDDLVIGDDEDAIYYNRDKAKQGAQGLEVSYAPTKDKVKATSITVVAVGDGSDDQQSPFQFKSINNLLSQIPVKDAINVNSDWAQQAPDSRADPKAYLAHRLITYVTMADGTAASIVNDIDVSKMTSTDSTMIEGTDENDPSTWSKRAYTRLEIPYKVRNTLITSTFTLDGTNWPGGADEIKKAADEQLQAMAKANPAVGSPQRANFDNDVDWAAIQKSAKAVSEPADVPYPVSGSSDYVKFVASNIMAGNMYLDITKYATQAGAPDITDVVEEACAQNPMTMVWPGGMSVNERTEGDKVTVALYINGLNAEGEDNDIPALNKKREETYKVIKQIVADAVQDGMSDAEKVKALDAALANRLSYDWDSYYLNSGQGDKADVDPMDIWKHRGYAAYELLDDNRVVCSGYAAIFKACADEAGVKSLYVTGTVPPRPGSNNNGHAWNLVNVDGTWKVVDVTWDDTDQGDNQSDGQYLMLDQKDPKLDGRVYDKDALLDSVVEDYVDPSRLAA
;
A
#
# COMPACT_ATOMS: atom_id res chain seq x y z
N MET A 1 45.58 44.83 2.94
CA MET A 1 45.87 46.28 2.75
C MET A 1 44.73 46.91 1.95
N SER A 2 44.11 47.94 2.53
CA SER A 2 43.31 49.03 1.90
C SER A 2 41.97 48.76 1.18
N GLU A 3 40.86 48.89 1.92
CA GLU A 3 39.81 49.96 1.80
C GLU A 3 39.54 50.66 0.44
N LYS A 4 38.27 50.68 -0.04
CA LYS A 4 37.32 51.83 0.06
C LYS A 4 35.96 51.64 -0.66
N ALA A 5 34.95 52.30 -0.09
CA ALA A 5 33.51 52.27 -0.36
C ALA A 5 32.99 53.04 -1.59
N SER A 6 31.74 52.76 -2.00
CA SER A 6 30.85 53.69 -2.72
C SER A 6 29.36 53.28 -2.64
N LYS A 7 28.48 54.29 -2.62
CA LYS A 7 27.05 54.29 -2.30
C LYS A 7 26.12 54.08 -3.53
N GLY A 8 25.00 53.40 -3.28
CA GLY A 8 23.61 53.59 -3.75
C GLY A 8 23.24 54.20 -5.12
N ARG A 9 22.26 53.56 -5.80
CA ARG A 9 21.06 54.17 -6.43
C ARG A 9 20.15 53.10 -7.10
N LYS A 10 18.86 53.05 -6.74
CA LYS A 10 17.75 52.59 -7.61
C LYS A 10 17.60 53.58 -8.79
N PRO A 11 17.03 53.22 -9.97
CA PRO A 11 15.58 53.46 -10.16
C PRO A 11 14.82 52.65 -11.27
N VAL A 12 13.47 52.78 -11.20
CA VAL A 12 12.38 52.73 -12.22
C VAL A 12 11.82 51.40 -12.77
N ARG A 13 10.52 51.19 -12.52
CA ARG A 13 9.54 50.44 -13.34
C ARG A 13 8.69 51.41 -14.19
N PRO A 14 8.24 51.03 -15.40
CA PRO A 14 6.97 51.49 -15.99
C PRO A 14 5.94 50.32 -15.97
N GLY A 15 4.63 50.45 -15.81
CA GLY A 15 3.69 51.57 -15.91
C GLY A 15 2.45 51.05 -16.66
N THR A 16 1.39 50.66 -15.94
CA THR A 16 0.09 50.21 -16.48
C THR A 16 -0.90 51.39 -16.53
N PRO A 17 -1.81 51.47 -17.52
CA PRO A 17 -2.93 52.40 -17.50
C PRO A 17 -4.27 51.74 -17.12
N VAL A 18 -5.02 52.46 -16.27
CA VAL A 18 -6.45 52.34 -15.90
C VAL A 18 -7.12 53.58 -16.54
N PRO A 19 -8.39 53.59 -17.06
CA PRO A 19 -9.62 53.81 -16.25
C PRO A 19 -10.98 53.42 -16.92
N PRO A 20 -12.18 53.85 -16.44
CA PRO A 20 -12.64 54.25 -15.10
C PRO A 20 -13.94 53.55 -14.60
N ALA A 21 -14.27 53.88 -13.34
CA ALA A 21 -15.41 53.49 -12.52
C ALA A 21 -16.78 54.14 -12.86
N GLY A 22 -17.85 53.56 -12.30
CA GLY A 22 -19.14 54.22 -12.08
C GLY A 22 -20.15 53.34 -11.35
N ALA A 23 -20.41 53.66 -10.08
CA ALA A 23 -21.41 53.01 -9.22
C ALA A 23 -22.80 53.68 -9.33
N ALA A 24 -23.88 52.90 -9.23
CA ALA A 24 -25.16 53.30 -8.63
C ALA A 24 -26.10 52.09 -8.41
N THR A 25 -26.83 52.16 -7.32
CA THR A 25 -27.73 51.20 -6.68
C THR A 25 -29.16 51.14 -7.26
N SER A 26 -29.79 49.94 -7.16
CA SER A 26 -31.20 49.48 -7.15
C SER A 26 -32.38 50.38 -7.63
N PRO A 27 -33.50 49.78 -8.09
CA PRO A 27 -34.59 49.41 -7.14
C PRO A 27 -35.39 48.12 -7.45
N ALA A 28 -35.76 47.46 -6.35
CA ALA A 28 -37.07 46.92 -5.94
C ALA A 28 -38.11 46.31 -6.93
N ALA A 29 -38.54 45.09 -6.54
CA ALA A 29 -39.91 44.66 -6.17
C ALA A 29 -40.89 44.05 -7.21
N ASP A 30 -41.71 43.16 -6.61
CA ASP A 30 -43.01 42.58 -7.01
C ASP A 30 -42.99 41.32 -7.87
N GLU A 31 -43.84 40.30 -7.69
CA GLU A 31 -44.79 39.85 -6.66
C GLU A 31 -45.28 38.45 -7.11
N GLU A 32 -45.75 37.65 -6.15
CA GLU A 32 -46.87 36.69 -6.25
C GLU A 32 -46.94 35.53 -7.31
N LYS A 33 -46.72 34.30 -6.81
CA LYS A 33 -47.75 33.24 -6.54
C LYS A 33 -48.49 32.51 -7.72
N PRO A 34 -49.27 31.43 -7.47
CA PRO A 34 -48.97 30.04 -7.88
C PRO A 34 -50.00 29.43 -8.85
N VAL A 35 -49.78 28.21 -9.37
CA VAL A 35 -50.86 27.39 -9.97
C VAL A 35 -50.69 25.88 -9.71
N GLU A 36 -51.71 25.34 -9.04
CA GLU A 36 -52.16 23.94 -8.85
C GLU A 36 -52.42 23.21 -10.19
N GLU A 37 -52.03 21.94 -10.34
CA GLU A 37 -52.81 20.72 -10.06
C GLU A 37 -53.72 20.22 -11.21
N GLN A 38 -53.75 18.88 -11.33
CA GLN A 38 -54.76 18.00 -11.93
C GLN A 38 -54.75 17.71 -13.44
N GLY A 39 -54.83 16.40 -13.75
CA GLY A 39 -55.25 15.93 -15.07
C GLY A 39 -54.93 14.47 -15.36
N ALA A 40 -55.63 13.56 -14.69
CA ALA A 40 -55.59 12.12 -14.93
C ALA A 40 -56.21 11.68 -16.27
N VAL A 41 -55.96 10.40 -16.60
CA VAL A 41 -56.89 9.37 -17.14
C VAL A 41 -56.45 8.71 -18.47
N ALA A 42 -56.10 7.42 -18.32
CA ALA A 42 -56.49 6.18 -19.03
C ALA A 42 -56.66 6.20 -20.56
N SER A 43 -56.18 5.21 -21.31
CA SER A 43 -56.61 3.79 -21.41
C SER A 43 -56.03 3.32 -22.78
N ASP A 44 -55.88 2.07 -23.21
CA ASP A 44 -56.57 0.80 -22.95
C ASP A 44 -55.83 -0.32 -23.72
N GLY A 45 -56.10 -1.60 -23.38
CA GLY A 45 -55.85 -2.76 -24.25
C GLY A 45 -55.32 -4.02 -23.53
N ALA A 46 -56.12 -4.76 -22.75
CA ALA A 46 -56.87 -5.99 -23.11
C ALA A 46 -55.99 -7.24 -23.43
N ALA A 47 -56.27 -8.50 -23.03
CA ALA A 47 -57.45 -9.13 -22.41
C ALA A 47 -57.18 -10.59 -21.94
N THR A 48 -58.11 -11.08 -21.10
CA THR A 48 -58.58 -12.48 -20.82
C THR A 48 -57.67 -13.44 -20.05
N GLY A 49 -58.13 -14.23 -19.05
CA GLY A 49 -59.47 -14.45 -18.48
C GLY A 49 -59.50 -15.69 -17.56
N GLY A 50 -60.52 -15.79 -16.69
CA GLY A 50 -60.99 -17.05 -16.08
C GLY A 50 -60.99 -17.13 -14.55
N ALA A 51 -62.18 -17.07 -13.94
CA ALA A 51 -62.44 -17.20 -12.50
C ALA A 51 -63.24 -18.47 -12.16
N PHE A 52 -63.40 -18.72 -10.84
CA PHE A 52 -64.23 -19.68 -10.05
C PHE A 52 -63.31 -20.52 -9.13
N GLY A 53 -63.51 -20.71 -7.83
CA GLY A 53 -64.65 -20.51 -6.93
C GLY A 53 -64.74 -21.72 -5.99
N GLU A 54 -64.56 -21.49 -4.67
CA GLU A 54 -64.99 -22.25 -3.47
C GLU A 54 -65.03 -23.80 -3.36
N ALA A 55 -64.80 -24.21 -2.10
CA ALA A 55 -65.28 -25.40 -1.39
C ALA A 55 -64.39 -26.67 -1.34
N ALA A 56 -64.18 -27.14 -0.10
CA ALA A 56 -63.54 -28.40 0.28
C ALA A 56 -64.30 -29.63 -0.22
N PRO A 57 -63.66 -30.83 -0.17
CA PRO A 57 -64.23 -31.81 0.75
C PRO A 57 -63.19 -32.65 1.53
N ASP A 58 -63.68 -33.01 2.70
CA ASP A 58 -63.28 -34.04 3.64
C ASP A 58 -63.55 -35.46 3.08
N PHE A 59 -62.70 -36.44 3.38
CA PHE A 59 -63.09 -37.87 3.38
C PHE A 59 -62.38 -38.66 4.49
N ASN A 60 -63.24 -39.06 5.43
CA ASN A 60 -63.09 -39.99 6.53
C ASN A 60 -62.42 -41.35 6.24
N ASP A 61 -61.48 -41.68 7.13
CA ASP A 61 -61.55 -42.73 8.18
C ASP A 61 -62.07 -44.15 7.84
N TYR A 62 -61.21 -45.14 8.08
CA TYR A 62 -61.58 -46.47 8.60
C TYR A 62 -60.58 -46.91 9.69
N GLY A 63 -60.82 -46.47 10.93
CA GLY A 63 -61.40 -47.32 11.97
C GLY A 63 -60.50 -48.33 12.68
N GLY A 64 -60.06 -47.98 13.91
CA GLY A 64 -59.57 -48.92 14.94
C GLY A 64 -59.60 -48.30 16.35
N LYS A 65 -60.57 -48.72 17.17
CA LYS A 65 -61.01 -48.16 18.49
C LYS A 65 -60.09 -48.49 19.70
N PRO A 66 -60.33 -47.92 20.92
CA PRO A 66 -59.30 -47.28 21.77
C PRO A 66 -59.13 -47.89 23.19
N LYS A 67 -58.20 -47.33 24.01
CA LYS A 67 -58.33 -47.34 25.48
C LYS A 67 -58.04 -45.96 26.10
N LYS A 68 -59.02 -45.50 26.90
CA LYS A 68 -59.09 -44.26 27.70
C LYS A 68 -58.02 -44.20 28.81
N ARG A 69 -57.75 -42.97 29.30
CA ARG A 69 -57.51 -42.47 30.69
C ARG A 69 -56.33 -41.46 30.70
N HIS A 70 -56.27 -40.28 31.34
CA HIS A 70 -57.08 -39.51 32.30
C HIS A 70 -56.79 -38.01 32.10
N ARG A 71 -57.82 -37.14 32.18
CA ARG A 71 -57.70 -35.69 32.33
C ARG A 71 -57.44 -35.34 33.80
N VAL A 72 -56.19 -35.11 34.20
CA VAL A 72 -55.83 -34.40 35.46
C VAL A 72 -54.57 -33.51 35.33
N LEU A 73 -53.70 -33.69 34.33
CA LEU A 73 -52.38 -33.02 34.34
C LEU A 73 -52.28 -31.57 33.84
N LYS A 74 -53.33 -30.97 33.25
CA LYS A 74 -53.17 -29.67 32.55
C LYS A 74 -53.34 -28.42 33.42
N VAL A 75 -53.85 -28.52 34.64
CA VAL A 75 -54.01 -27.35 35.53
C VAL A 75 -52.83 -27.19 36.50
N ALA A 76 -52.18 -28.29 36.90
CA ALA A 76 -50.99 -28.23 37.77
C ALA A 76 -49.76 -27.66 37.03
N ALA A 77 -49.59 -27.96 35.73
CA ALA A 77 -48.44 -27.48 34.97
C ALA A 77 -48.45 -25.95 34.74
N ILE A 78 -49.62 -25.35 34.56
CA ILE A 78 -49.74 -23.90 34.30
C ILE A 78 -49.48 -23.09 35.59
N VAL A 79 -49.95 -23.59 36.75
CA VAL A 79 -49.65 -22.94 38.04
C VAL A 79 -48.17 -23.10 38.41
N LEU A 80 -47.53 -24.24 38.09
CA LEU A 80 -46.10 -24.44 38.37
C LEU A 80 -45.20 -23.58 37.47
N VAL A 81 -45.57 -23.36 36.21
CA VAL A 81 -44.81 -22.50 35.29
C VAL A 81 -44.92 -21.03 35.65
N VAL A 82 -46.11 -20.57 36.07
CA VAL A 82 -46.28 -19.17 36.53
C VAL A 82 -45.63 -18.94 37.90
N TRP A 83 -45.64 -19.94 38.79
CA TRP A 83 -44.98 -19.83 40.10
C TRP A 83 -43.45 -19.92 39.99
N LEU A 84 -42.90 -20.74 39.08
CA LEU A 84 -41.46 -20.77 38.78
C LEU A 84 -40.98 -19.50 38.05
N ALA A 85 -41.82 -18.90 37.19
CA ALA A 85 -41.51 -17.62 36.58
C ALA A 85 -41.48 -16.49 37.63
N PHE A 86 -42.42 -16.46 38.59
CA PHE A 86 -42.46 -15.42 39.62
C PHE A 86 -41.43 -15.59 40.76
N THR A 87 -41.07 -16.83 41.13
CA THR A 87 -40.00 -17.08 42.11
C THR A 87 -38.61 -16.99 41.48
N GLY A 88 -38.44 -17.38 40.22
CA GLY A 88 -37.20 -17.18 39.47
C GLY A 88 -36.85 -15.70 39.29
N VAL A 89 -37.85 -14.86 38.95
CA VAL A 89 -37.64 -13.42 38.78
C VAL A 89 -37.37 -12.71 40.12
N ARG A 90 -37.98 -13.13 41.25
CA ARG A 90 -37.66 -12.55 42.56
C ARG A 90 -36.33 -13.04 43.16
N PHE A 91 -35.92 -14.29 42.92
CA PHE A 91 -34.61 -14.77 43.39
C PHE A 91 -33.44 -14.19 42.57
N PHE A 92 -33.66 -13.90 41.28
CA PHE A 92 -32.69 -13.17 40.44
C PHE A 92 -32.59 -11.67 40.77
N ILE A 93 -33.68 -11.03 41.22
CA ILE A 93 -33.67 -9.61 41.59
C ILE A 93 -33.16 -9.39 43.03
N GLU A 94 -33.34 -10.34 43.96
CA GLU A 94 -32.91 -10.16 45.37
C GLU A 94 -31.64 -10.94 45.76
N PHE A 95 -31.20 -12.00 45.06
CA PHE A 95 -30.03 -12.83 45.45
C PHE A 95 -29.22 -13.46 44.28
N GLY A 96 -29.20 -12.87 43.09
CA GLY A 96 -28.25 -13.24 42.00
C GLY A 96 -26.88 -12.55 42.16
N PRO A 97 -25.76 -13.15 41.73
CA PRO A 97 -24.41 -12.62 41.94
C PRO A 97 -24.07 -11.49 40.95
N PHE A 98 -24.91 -10.46 40.89
CA PHE A 98 -24.66 -9.22 40.16
C PHE A 98 -24.86 -8.03 41.08
N ARG A 99 -23.97 -7.96 42.07
CA ARG A 99 -23.54 -6.69 42.67
C ARG A 99 -22.02 -6.68 42.65
N GLN A 100 -21.48 -5.72 41.89
CA GLN A 100 -20.09 -5.25 41.92
C GLN A 100 -19.02 -6.34 41.95
N GLN A 101 -18.63 -6.78 40.78
CA GLN A 101 -17.21 -6.95 40.47
C GLN A 101 -17.09 -6.73 38.96
N ALA A 102 -16.34 -5.70 38.56
CA ALA A 102 -15.75 -5.67 37.23
C ALA A 102 -15.12 -7.05 37.01
N ALA A 103 -15.58 -7.78 35.99
CA ALA A 103 -14.98 -9.07 35.66
C ALA A 103 -13.50 -8.79 35.36
N GLN A 104 -12.61 -9.21 36.26
CA GLN A 104 -11.18 -9.20 36.00
C GLN A 104 -10.95 -10.12 34.80
N LEU A 105 -10.72 -9.56 33.61
CA LEU A 105 -10.14 -10.35 32.53
C LEU A 105 -8.80 -10.90 33.02
N SER A 106 -8.59 -12.19 32.79
CA SER A 106 -7.36 -12.86 33.24
C SER A 106 -6.18 -12.38 32.38
N MET A 107 -4.94 -12.56 32.87
CA MET A 107 -3.74 -12.25 32.09
C MET A 107 -3.76 -12.89 30.69
N GLY A 108 -4.36 -14.08 30.55
CA GLY A 108 -4.45 -14.81 29.28
C GLY A 108 -5.51 -14.27 28.30
N ASP A 109 -6.44 -13.43 28.75
CA ASP A 109 -7.47 -12.86 27.87
C ASP A 109 -7.15 -11.42 27.42
N ALA A 110 -6.16 -10.78 28.05
CA ALA A 110 -5.79 -9.39 27.80
C ALA A 110 -4.48 -9.22 27.01
N TYR A 111 -3.55 -10.18 27.14
CA TYR A 111 -2.28 -10.15 26.43
C TYR A 111 -2.28 -11.15 25.29
N SER A 112 -1.74 -10.70 24.15
CA SER A 112 -1.49 -11.57 23.00
C SER A 112 -0.50 -12.68 23.31
N ASP A 113 -0.68 -13.85 22.67
CA ASP A 113 0.34 -14.90 22.60
C ASP A 113 1.65 -14.42 21.94
N ASN A 114 1.60 -13.36 21.13
CA ASN A 114 2.78 -12.71 20.53
C ASN A 114 3.65 -12.00 21.58
N LEU A 115 3.06 -11.60 22.72
CA LEU A 115 3.79 -11.03 23.85
C LEU A 115 4.29 -12.13 24.77
N SER A 116 5.28 -12.88 24.27
CA SER A 116 5.89 -13.97 25.03
C SER A 116 6.40 -13.50 26.40
N PRO A 117 6.01 -14.15 27.51
CA PRO A 117 6.56 -13.87 28.83
C PRO A 117 8.08 -14.10 28.93
N ASP A 118 8.69 -14.80 27.96
CA ASP A 118 10.15 -14.93 27.86
C ASP A 118 10.83 -13.66 27.37
N LYS A 119 10.13 -12.86 26.54
CA LYS A 119 10.61 -11.58 25.99
C LYS A 119 10.15 -10.37 26.82
N TYR A 120 8.93 -10.41 27.36
CA TYR A 120 8.27 -9.28 28.02
C TYR A 120 7.89 -9.57 29.47
N ASP A 121 7.85 -8.53 30.29
CA ASP A 121 7.32 -8.56 31.67
C ASP A 121 5.88 -8.00 31.66
N LEU A 122 4.91 -8.90 31.46
CA LEU A 122 3.49 -8.54 31.36
C LEU A 122 2.95 -8.07 32.71
N GLN A 123 2.34 -6.89 32.74
CA GLN A 123 1.77 -6.26 33.93
C GLN A 123 0.30 -6.62 34.11
N THR A 124 -0.32 -6.26 35.24
CA THR A 124 -1.77 -6.46 35.38
C THR A 124 -2.54 -5.52 34.43
N PRO A 125 -3.50 -6.02 33.62
CA PRO A 125 -4.31 -5.18 32.74
C PRO A 125 -5.08 -4.10 33.50
N GLN A 126 -5.18 -2.90 32.92
CA GLN A 126 -5.96 -1.79 33.43
C GLN A 126 -7.21 -1.55 32.56
N ARG A 127 -8.33 -1.12 33.13
CA ARG A 127 -9.59 -0.98 32.36
C ARG A 127 -10.36 0.26 32.73
N ASP A 128 -11.14 0.75 31.78
CA ASP A 128 -12.04 1.88 31.94
C ASP A 128 -11.33 3.09 32.57
N LEU A 129 -10.10 3.35 32.12
CA LEU A 129 -9.34 4.54 32.51
C LEU A 129 -10.02 5.79 31.92
N GLU A 130 -9.74 6.96 32.48
CA GLU A 130 -10.24 8.20 31.88
C GLU A 130 -9.67 8.38 30.46
N PRO A 131 -10.41 9.00 29.51
CA PRO A 131 -9.95 9.17 28.13
C PRO A 131 -8.61 9.91 28.00
N ASP A 132 -8.29 10.80 28.94
CA ASP A 132 -7.06 11.58 29.04
C ASP A 132 -6.06 11.01 30.05
N HIS A 133 -6.19 9.72 30.42
CA HIS A 133 -5.35 9.12 31.46
C HIS A 133 -3.86 9.18 31.13
N GLU A 134 -3.10 9.64 32.12
CA GLU A 134 -1.65 9.75 32.14
C GLU A 134 -1.04 8.66 33.01
N PHE A 135 0.05 8.05 32.54
CA PHE A 135 0.80 7.03 33.28
C PHE A 135 2.06 7.63 33.90
N ASP A 136 2.08 7.70 35.23
CA ASP A 136 3.25 8.13 36.00
C ASP A 136 4.10 6.95 36.49
N PHE A 137 5.41 7.02 36.27
CA PHE A 137 6.37 6.02 36.75
C PHE A 137 7.49 6.67 37.55
N GLU A 138 7.59 6.35 38.84
CA GLU A 138 8.66 6.86 39.71
C GLU A 138 10.07 6.48 39.18
N LEU A 139 10.95 7.48 39.17
CA LEU A 139 12.39 7.39 38.90
C LEU A 139 13.17 7.64 40.20
N ASP A 140 14.35 7.02 40.31
CA ASP A 140 15.21 7.18 41.48
C ASP A 140 15.77 8.63 41.55
N ASP A 141 16.07 9.12 42.76
CA ASP A 141 16.67 10.44 42.97
C ASP A 141 17.94 10.64 42.12
N GLY A 142 17.95 11.71 41.31
CA GLY A 142 19.10 12.09 40.47
C GLY A 142 19.24 11.32 39.15
N VAL A 143 18.25 10.51 38.78
CA VAL A 143 18.13 9.97 37.42
C VAL A 143 17.65 11.08 36.49
N ASP A 144 18.37 11.29 35.39
CA ASP A 144 18.04 12.22 34.31
C ASP A 144 18.09 11.44 32.99
N LEU A 145 16.96 11.40 32.29
CA LEU A 145 16.79 10.68 31.03
C LEU A 145 17.10 11.56 29.82
N GLY A 146 17.40 12.84 30.02
CA GLY A 146 17.55 13.82 28.95
C GLY A 146 16.23 14.13 28.24
N LEU A 147 15.09 13.87 28.90
CA LEU A 147 13.73 14.13 28.40
C LEU A 147 13.18 15.48 28.88
N GLU A 148 14.02 16.34 29.46
CA GLU A 148 13.59 17.66 29.93
C GLU A 148 13.09 18.50 28.73
N ASN A 149 12.00 19.24 28.93
CA ASN A 149 11.49 20.23 27.98
C ASN A 149 12.61 21.25 27.66
N ILE A 150 13.35 21.05 26.57
CA ILE A 150 14.30 22.05 26.08
C ILE A 150 13.47 23.11 25.36
N GLY A 151 12.93 24.05 26.14
CA GLY A 151 12.27 25.25 25.66
C GLY A 151 13.08 26.48 26.03
N ASP A 152 13.40 27.33 25.05
CA ASP A 152 13.78 28.72 25.32
C ASP A 152 12.48 29.54 25.38
N GLU A 153 12.06 29.94 26.59
CA GLU A 153 10.90 30.82 26.82
C GLU A 153 10.91 32.10 25.97
N ALA A 154 12.08 32.55 25.49
CA ALA A 154 12.21 33.72 24.64
C ALA A 154 11.84 33.45 23.16
N THR A 155 11.85 32.19 22.71
CA THR A 155 11.61 31.81 21.30
C THR A 155 10.31 31.03 21.10
N GLY A 156 9.83 30.33 22.13
CA GLY A 156 8.65 29.47 22.03
C GLY A 156 8.88 28.14 21.32
N ASP A 157 10.12 27.81 20.96
CA ASP A 157 10.50 26.50 20.44
C ASP A 157 10.78 25.54 21.61
N TYR A 158 9.87 24.58 21.81
CA TYR A 158 10.07 23.44 22.70
C TYR A 158 10.52 22.25 21.85
N GLN A 159 11.66 21.64 22.19
CA GLN A 159 12.12 20.40 21.59
C GLN A 159 11.76 19.24 22.51
N ILE A 160 10.93 18.31 22.02
CA ILE A 160 10.64 17.03 22.67
C ILE A 160 11.75 16.05 22.27
N ALA A 161 12.41 15.43 23.24
CA ALA A 161 13.41 14.40 22.98
C ALA A 161 12.76 13.08 22.51
N ASP A 162 13.47 12.30 21.68
CA ASP A 162 13.02 11.00 21.17
C ASP A 162 12.54 10.08 22.32
N ALA A 163 11.22 9.93 22.40
CA ALA A 163 10.51 9.19 23.43
C ALA A 163 10.66 7.65 23.30
N THR A 164 11.06 7.15 22.12
CA THR A 164 11.03 5.72 21.77
C THR A 164 11.95 4.86 22.64
N GLY A 165 12.98 5.46 23.24
CA GLY A 165 13.91 4.78 24.15
C GLY A 165 13.33 4.44 25.53
N SER A 166 12.23 5.08 25.93
CA SER A 166 11.70 5.02 27.30
C SER A 166 10.36 4.31 27.38
N ALA A 167 9.40 4.69 26.55
CA ALA A 167 8.08 4.07 26.48
C ALA A 167 7.44 4.25 25.09
N ARG A 168 6.55 3.33 24.70
CA ARG A 168 5.76 3.34 23.45
C ARG A 168 4.36 2.78 23.72
N VAL A 169 3.36 3.19 22.96
CA VAL A 169 1.99 2.64 23.06
C VAL A 169 1.54 2.11 21.71
N PHE A 170 0.88 0.95 21.71
CA PHE A 170 0.41 0.30 20.49
C PHE A 170 -1.07 -0.02 20.57
N ALA A 171 -1.78 0.00 19.44
CA ALA A 171 -3.17 -0.44 19.36
C ALA A 171 -3.32 -1.96 19.31
N ASP A 172 -2.25 -2.69 19.00
CA ASP A 172 -2.27 -4.12 18.81
C ASP A 172 -1.20 -4.86 19.63
N GLY A 173 -1.44 -6.15 19.86
CA GLY A 173 -0.60 -7.00 20.69
C GLY A 173 0.69 -7.51 20.03
N ALA A 174 0.89 -7.35 18.72
CA ALA A 174 2.17 -7.55 18.05
C ALA A 174 3.06 -6.32 18.07
N LEU A 175 2.56 -5.20 18.61
CA LEU A 175 3.30 -3.95 18.73
C LEU A 175 3.69 -3.39 17.35
N THR A 176 2.78 -3.47 16.38
CA THR A 176 3.00 -3.03 15.00
C THR A 176 2.33 -1.69 14.69
N GLU A 177 1.16 -1.43 15.27
CA GLU A 177 0.38 -0.22 15.12
C GLU A 177 0.66 0.70 16.29
N GLU A 178 1.74 1.46 16.18
CA GLU A 178 2.12 2.44 17.20
C GLU A 178 1.15 3.64 17.20
N ILE A 179 0.76 4.00 18.41
CA ILE A 179 -0.01 5.20 18.72
C ILE A 179 0.99 6.28 19.15
N PRO A 180 0.95 7.48 18.56
CA PRO A 180 1.80 8.58 18.99
C PRO A 180 1.44 8.99 20.42
N ILE A 181 2.47 9.21 21.22
CA ILE A 181 2.37 9.56 22.64
C ILE A 181 3.37 10.66 22.96
N GLN A 182 3.14 11.33 24.08
CA GLN A 182 4.12 12.20 24.68
C GLN A 182 4.75 11.49 25.88
N VAL A 183 6.08 11.57 25.96
CA VAL A 183 6.86 11.03 27.08
C VAL A 183 7.72 12.14 27.64
N THR A 184 7.51 12.48 28.91
CA THR A 184 8.23 13.55 29.60
C THR A 184 8.85 13.04 30.89
N GLN A 185 9.84 13.77 31.39
CA GLN A 185 10.34 13.60 32.75
C GLN A 185 9.98 14.84 33.57
N VAL A 186 9.26 14.63 34.66
CA VAL A 186 8.89 15.71 35.60
C VAL A 186 9.77 15.63 36.84
N ASN A 187 10.40 16.77 37.13
CA ASN A 187 11.36 16.97 38.22
C ASN A 187 10.87 18.08 39.17
N ASP A 188 9.67 17.94 39.74
CA ASP A 188 9.04 18.95 40.60
C ASP A 188 8.72 18.44 42.01
N ASP A 189 8.82 19.32 43.01
CA ASP A 189 8.36 19.10 44.39
C ASP A 189 8.81 17.77 45.06
N GLY A 190 10.00 17.28 44.71
CA GLY A 190 10.55 16.04 45.26
C GLY A 190 10.04 14.76 44.61
N LYS A 191 9.38 14.87 43.46
CA LYS A 191 9.03 13.77 42.56
C LYS A 191 9.97 13.81 41.35
N ASN A 192 10.45 12.64 40.97
CA ASN A 192 11.17 12.39 39.74
C ASN A 192 10.39 11.28 39.03
N GLU A 193 9.63 11.62 37.99
CA GLU A 193 8.66 10.71 37.37
C GLU A 193 8.81 10.73 35.84
N LEU A 194 8.77 9.55 35.22
CA LEU A 194 8.56 9.39 33.78
C LEU A 194 7.05 9.38 33.54
N GLN A 195 6.56 10.34 32.76
CA GLN A 195 5.14 10.44 32.41
C GLN A 195 4.92 9.99 30.97
N VAL A 196 3.82 9.26 30.75
CA VAL A 196 3.38 8.82 29.42
C VAL A 196 1.92 9.18 29.23
N GLU A 197 1.64 10.04 28.26
CA GLU A 197 0.32 10.62 28.01
C GLU A 197 -0.05 10.57 26.52
N PRO A 198 -1.35 10.56 26.15
CA PRO A 198 -1.75 10.64 24.76
C PRO A 198 -1.40 12.02 24.21
N THR A 199 -0.91 12.08 22.96
CA THR A 199 -0.59 13.35 22.30
C THR A 199 -1.67 13.75 21.29
N PHE A 200 -1.64 15.01 20.87
CA PHE A 200 -2.50 15.52 19.80
C PHE A 200 -2.02 15.00 18.44
N VAL A 201 -2.92 14.34 17.70
CA VAL A 201 -2.66 13.96 16.31
C VAL A 201 -3.39 14.95 15.41
N THR A 202 -2.65 15.58 14.50
CA THR A 202 -3.25 16.46 13.50
C THR A 202 -4.13 15.64 12.57
N CYS A 203 -5.41 16.00 12.47
CA CYS A 203 -6.29 15.52 11.42
C CYS A 203 -6.63 16.63 10.43
N ARG A 204 -6.34 16.40 9.14
CA ARG A 204 -6.70 17.31 8.05
C ARG A 204 -7.92 16.79 7.30
N ASP A 205 -8.87 17.65 6.98
CA ASP A 205 -9.96 17.30 6.07
C ASP A 205 -9.57 17.55 4.61
N LYS A 206 -8.77 16.63 4.06
CA LYS A 206 -8.34 16.68 2.65
C LYS A 206 -9.48 16.49 1.65
N SER A 207 -10.68 16.10 2.10
CA SER A 207 -11.87 16.05 1.24
C SER A 207 -12.43 17.45 0.91
N LYS A 208 -12.00 18.48 1.65
CA LYS A 208 -12.40 19.88 1.46
C LYS A 208 -11.29 20.79 0.89
N GLY A 209 -10.08 20.27 0.71
CA GLY A 209 -8.93 20.99 0.15
C GLY A 209 -7.82 21.24 1.18
N TYR A 210 -6.67 21.78 0.73
CA TYR A 210 -5.46 21.91 1.57
C TYR A 210 -5.54 23.01 2.65
N ASP A 211 -6.38 24.03 2.44
CA ASP A 211 -6.51 25.19 3.32
C ASP A 211 -7.51 25.00 4.47
N ASP A 212 -8.26 23.90 4.48
CA ASP A 212 -9.25 23.63 5.54
C ASP A 212 -8.61 22.85 6.71
N VAL A 213 -7.95 23.62 7.58
CA VAL A 213 -7.43 23.15 8.87
C VAL A 213 -8.48 23.21 9.97
N ASP A 214 -9.78 23.27 9.62
CA ASP A 214 -10.82 22.91 10.58
C ASP A 214 -10.61 21.43 10.92
N GLY A 215 -9.70 21.18 11.86
CA GLY A 215 -9.45 19.90 12.46
C GLY A 215 -10.76 19.45 13.05
N ASP A 216 -11.49 18.65 12.27
CA ASP A 216 -12.35 17.63 12.81
C ASP A 216 -11.40 16.81 13.67
N ASP A 217 -11.38 17.15 14.96
CA ASP A 217 -10.78 16.32 15.96
C ASP A 217 -11.47 14.97 15.79
N VAL A 218 -10.75 14.01 15.22
CA VAL A 218 -11.17 12.61 15.06
C VAL A 218 -11.57 12.04 16.43
N PHE A 219 -11.18 12.72 17.50
CA PHE A 219 -11.38 12.41 18.90
C PHE A 219 -12.28 13.45 19.64
N HIS A 220 -13.02 14.33 18.96
CA HIS A 220 -13.93 15.37 19.51
C HIS A 220 -13.32 16.59 20.24
N LYS A 221 -13.51 17.77 19.64
CA LYS A 221 -13.02 19.10 20.08
C LYS A 221 -13.63 19.64 21.39
N ASP A 222 -14.79 19.15 21.81
CA ASP A 222 -15.65 19.86 22.77
C ASP A 222 -15.59 19.34 24.22
N THR A 223 -14.88 18.25 24.51
CA THR A 223 -14.98 17.54 25.82
C THR A 223 -13.80 17.68 26.77
N LEU A 224 -12.62 18.13 26.34
CA LEU A 224 -11.42 18.19 27.20
C LEU A 224 -10.81 19.60 27.24
N LYS A 225 -11.42 20.50 28.02
CA LYS A 225 -10.82 21.81 28.30
C LYS A 225 -9.57 21.65 29.17
N GLY A 226 -8.38 21.66 28.55
CA GLY A 226 -7.10 21.72 29.23
C GLY A 226 -6.26 20.44 29.22
N ALA A 227 -6.68 19.38 28.51
CA ALA A 227 -5.87 18.18 28.28
C ALA A 227 -5.01 18.34 27.01
N TRP A 228 -3.84 17.69 26.98
CA TRP A 228 -2.90 17.69 25.84
C TRP A 228 -3.21 16.61 24.78
N GLY A 229 -4.20 15.74 25.02
CA GLY A 229 -4.67 14.70 24.09
C GLY A 229 -5.70 13.76 24.74
N ARG A 230 -6.12 12.70 24.02
CA ARG A 230 -6.91 11.58 24.57
C ARG A 230 -6.66 10.27 23.82
N TRP A 231 -6.81 9.16 24.52
CA TRP A 231 -6.92 7.83 23.93
C TRP A 231 -8.33 7.66 23.35
N TYR A 232 -8.46 7.30 22.07
CA TYR A 232 -9.74 6.98 21.45
C TYR A 232 -9.55 6.31 20.08
N GLY A 233 -10.49 5.44 19.69
CA GLY A 233 -10.62 4.90 18.33
C GLY A 233 -10.12 3.48 18.12
N PHE A 234 -9.46 2.86 19.10
CA PHE A 234 -8.90 1.51 18.96
C PHE A 234 -9.52 0.48 19.92
N GLY A 235 -10.17 0.91 21.00
CA GLY A 235 -10.87 0.04 21.94
C GLY A 235 -9.96 -0.76 22.89
N GLY A 236 -8.64 -0.66 22.74
CA GLY A 236 -7.63 -1.23 23.62
C GLY A 236 -6.21 -0.84 23.19
N TYR A 237 -5.30 -0.80 24.16
CA TYR A 237 -3.95 -0.27 23.99
C TYR A 237 -2.92 -1.07 24.77
N TYR A 238 -1.68 -1.10 24.31
CA TYR A 238 -0.54 -1.79 24.92
C TYR A 238 0.58 -0.79 25.21
N LEU A 239 0.74 -0.38 26.46
CA LEU A 239 1.86 0.45 26.91
C LEU A 239 3.09 -0.40 27.17
N VAL A 240 4.17 -0.16 26.41
CA VAL A 240 5.45 -0.82 26.54
C VAL A 240 6.46 0.14 27.17
N ARG A 241 6.95 -0.19 28.37
CA ARG A 241 8.00 0.56 29.07
C ARG A 241 9.34 -0.15 28.92
N TYR A 242 10.35 0.57 28.44
CA TYR A 242 11.68 0.04 28.18
C TYR A 242 12.70 0.33 29.27
N ILE A 243 12.43 1.29 30.16
CA ILE A 243 13.35 1.69 31.24
C ILE A 243 12.79 1.40 32.64
N GLY A 244 13.68 1.17 33.59
CA GLY A 244 13.35 1.05 35.02
C GLY A 244 13.53 2.37 35.78
N SER A 245 13.18 2.38 37.07
CA SER A 245 13.29 3.58 37.93
C SER A 245 14.71 4.17 37.98
N ASN A 246 15.73 3.34 37.80
CA ASN A 246 17.14 3.75 37.76
C ASN A 246 17.60 4.36 36.42
N GLY A 247 16.67 4.59 35.48
CA GLY A 247 16.94 5.14 34.14
C GLY A 247 17.66 4.20 33.17
N LYS A 248 17.86 2.92 33.52
CA LYS A 248 18.50 1.93 32.64
C LYS A 248 17.46 1.11 31.91
N LYS A 249 17.82 0.68 30.69
CA LYS A 249 17.03 -0.27 29.89
C LYS A 249 16.76 -1.56 30.67
N LEU A 250 15.50 -1.97 30.69
CA LEU A 250 15.04 -3.21 31.29
C LEU A 250 15.54 -4.40 30.48
N LYS A 251 15.81 -5.51 31.18
CA LYS A 251 16.15 -6.79 30.51
C LYS A 251 14.98 -7.38 29.73
N LYS A 252 13.76 -7.16 30.24
CA LYS A 252 12.49 -7.46 29.58
C LYS A 252 11.65 -6.19 29.65
N PRO A 253 11.22 -5.60 28.53
CA PRO A 253 10.31 -4.48 28.55
C PRO A 253 9.02 -4.85 29.28
N GLN A 254 8.45 -3.91 30.00
CA GLN A 254 7.18 -4.11 30.70
C GLN A 254 6.02 -3.76 29.80
N VAL A 255 4.98 -4.59 29.76
CA VAL A 255 3.82 -4.35 28.89
C VAL A 255 2.56 -4.28 29.74
N THR A 256 1.82 -3.19 29.63
CA THR A 256 0.53 -2.97 30.30
C THR A 256 -0.56 -2.83 29.26
N TYR A 257 -1.50 -3.78 29.21
CA TYR A 257 -2.72 -3.62 28.43
C TYR A 257 -3.68 -2.68 29.16
N PHE A 258 -4.26 -1.72 28.45
CA PHE A 258 -5.26 -0.82 29.00
C PHE A 258 -6.42 -0.51 28.05
N THR A 259 -7.55 -0.06 28.62
CA THR A 259 -8.72 0.45 27.90
C THR A 259 -9.18 1.74 28.57
N VAL A 260 -9.82 2.63 27.81
CA VAL A 260 -10.38 3.88 28.33
C VAL A 260 -11.91 3.89 28.20
N LYS A 261 -12.55 4.75 29.00
CA LYS A 261 -14.00 4.96 28.95
C LYS A 261 -14.42 5.58 27.62
N ASP A 262 -15.68 5.33 27.27
CA ASP A 262 -16.37 5.92 26.12
C ASP A 262 -15.69 5.64 24.76
N ASP A 263 -14.77 4.69 24.68
CA ASP A 263 -14.13 4.25 23.44
C ASP A 263 -15.03 3.27 22.66
N VAL A 264 -14.59 2.84 21.47
CA VAL A 264 -15.31 1.94 20.54
C VAL A 264 -15.56 0.52 21.10
N ASN A 265 -14.98 0.20 22.26
CA ASN A 265 -15.25 -1.04 22.99
C ASN A 265 -16.46 -0.93 23.94
N ALA A 266 -17.00 0.28 24.16
CA ALA A 266 -18.22 0.49 24.92
C ALA A 266 -19.44 -0.01 24.13
N PRO A 267 -20.34 -0.83 24.71
CA PRO A 267 -21.46 -1.44 23.98
C PRO A 267 -22.38 -0.47 23.23
N GLU A 268 -22.54 0.75 23.73
CA GLU A 268 -23.32 1.84 23.13
C GLU A 268 -22.64 2.50 21.93
N ASN A 269 -21.31 2.43 21.86
CA ASN A 269 -20.49 3.10 20.86
C ASN A 269 -20.00 2.10 19.77
N GLN A 270 -20.06 0.80 20.05
CA GLN A 270 -19.46 -0.23 19.21
C GLN A 270 -20.23 -0.47 17.90
N LEU A 271 -19.53 -0.31 16.77
CA LEU A 271 -19.85 -0.95 15.50
C LEU A 271 -18.76 -1.94 15.09
N ALA A 272 -19.13 -2.91 14.25
CA ALA A 272 -18.13 -3.79 13.66
C ALA A 272 -17.23 -3.00 12.69
N ALA A 273 -15.93 -3.30 12.69
CA ALA A 273 -15.02 -2.78 11.68
C ALA A 273 -15.44 -3.25 10.29
N PRO A 274 -15.41 -2.37 9.27
CA PRO A 274 -15.53 -2.80 7.88
C PRO A 274 -14.56 -3.95 7.58
N GLN A 275 -15.07 -4.98 6.91
CA GLN A 275 -14.29 -6.15 6.52
C GLN A 275 -14.02 -6.11 5.01
N ASN A 276 -13.10 -6.95 4.54
CA ASN A 276 -12.77 -7.07 3.11
C ASN A 276 -12.37 -5.74 2.46
N LEU A 277 -11.55 -4.94 3.16
CA LEU A 277 -10.96 -3.75 2.58
C LEU A 277 -10.06 -4.15 1.40
N GLN A 278 -10.33 -3.57 0.24
CA GLN A 278 -9.56 -3.77 -0.99
C GLN A 278 -9.09 -2.43 -1.53
N PHE A 279 -7.84 -2.38 -1.99
CA PHE A 279 -7.19 -1.19 -2.54
C PHE A 279 -6.64 -1.49 -3.93
N ALA A 280 -6.85 -0.59 -4.88
CA ALA A 280 -6.12 -0.60 -6.14
C ALA A 280 -6.34 0.69 -6.91
N VAL A 281 -5.31 1.07 -7.65
CA VAL A 281 -5.35 2.27 -8.47
C VAL A 281 -6.25 2.04 -9.70
N GLN A 282 -7.20 2.93 -9.94
CA GLN A 282 -8.21 2.87 -11.00
C GLN A 282 -7.69 3.41 -12.34
N ASP A 283 -8.45 3.22 -13.42
CA ASP A 283 -8.10 3.67 -14.77
C ASP A 283 -7.94 5.20 -14.93
N ASP A 284 -8.31 6.02 -13.95
CA ASP A 284 -8.05 7.46 -13.95
C ASP A 284 -6.84 7.84 -13.07
N GLY A 285 -6.18 6.85 -12.49
CA GLY A 285 -5.04 7.01 -11.59
C GLY A 285 -5.43 7.26 -10.14
N GLY A 286 -6.73 7.34 -9.81
CA GLY A 286 -7.17 7.49 -8.43
C GLY A 286 -7.10 6.18 -7.64
N LEU A 287 -7.04 6.26 -6.32
CA LEU A 287 -7.07 5.07 -5.48
C LEU A 287 -8.52 4.62 -5.26
N GLY A 288 -8.86 3.44 -5.76
CA GLY A 288 -10.12 2.78 -5.48
C GLY A 288 -10.06 2.02 -4.16
N ILE A 289 -11.09 2.20 -3.35
CA ILE A 289 -11.21 1.59 -2.02
C ILE A 289 -12.60 0.99 -1.90
N SER A 290 -12.71 -0.28 -1.49
CA SER A 290 -14.01 -0.95 -1.27
C SER A 290 -13.99 -1.83 -0.02
N TRP A 291 -15.17 -2.07 0.55
CA TRP A 291 -15.36 -2.83 1.79
C TRP A 291 -16.77 -3.43 1.87
N ASP A 292 -16.95 -4.36 2.80
CA ASP A 292 -18.27 -4.93 3.11
C ASP A 292 -19.16 -3.95 3.88
N LYS A 293 -20.46 -3.99 3.58
CA LYS A 293 -21.44 -3.22 4.33
C LYS A 293 -21.48 -3.65 5.80
N VAL A 294 -21.35 -2.68 6.71
CA VAL A 294 -21.47 -2.87 8.15
C VAL A 294 -22.91 -2.68 8.61
N ASP A 295 -23.45 -3.66 9.34
CA ASP A 295 -24.76 -3.56 9.96
C ASP A 295 -24.78 -2.43 11.02
N GLY A 296 -25.79 -1.56 10.94
CA GLY A 296 -25.92 -0.40 11.82
C GLY A 296 -25.20 0.86 11.30
N ALA A 297 -24.30 0.74 10.33
CA ALA A 297 -23.63 1.90 9.73
C ALA A 297 -24.58 2.75 8.88
N LYS A 298 -24.45 4.08 8.99
CA LYS A 298 -25.17 5.07 8.17
C LYS A 298 -24.29 5.74 7.15
N LYS A 299 -23.03 5.93 7.49
CA LYS A 299 -21.98 6.50 6.65
C LYS A 299 -20.65 5.84 7.00
N TYR A 300 -19.67 6.07 6.15
CA TYR A 300 -18.29 5.67 6.33
C TYR A 300 -17.40 6.90 6.20
N LYS A 301 -16.35 6.95 7.02
CA LYS A 301 -15.26 7.91 6.89
C LYS A 301 -13.99 7.16 6.50
N VAL A 302 -13.28 7.66 5.49
CA VAL A 302 -12.03 7.05 5.01
C VAL A 302 -10.89 7.95 5.41
N TYR A 303 -9.97 7.42 6.21
CA TYR A 303 -8.82 8.16 6.71
C TYR A 303 -7.53 7.56 6.16
N MET A 304 -6.58 8.43 5.84
CA MET A 304 -5.19 8.07 5.56
C MET A 304 -4.33 8.49 6.75
N LYS A 305 -3.47 7.58 7.23
CA LYS A 305 -2.43 7.86 8.21
C LYS A 305 -1.09 7.89 7.51
N THR A 306 -0.30 8.93 7.75
CA THR A 306 1.09 9.04 7.27
C THR A 306 2.03 9.18 8.45
N VAL A 307 3.13 8.42 8.42
CA VAL A 307 4.19 8.48 9.43
C VAL A 307 5.51 8.86 8.76
N ASP A 308 6.09 9.98 9.16
CA ASP A 308 7.44 10.41 8.81
C ASP A 308 8.43 9.93 9.89
N PRO A 309 9.21 8.87 9.63
CA PRO A 309 10.13 8.32 10.62
C PRO A 309 11.41 9.15 10.79
N THR A 310 11.60 10.22 10.02
CA THR A 310 12.79 11.08 10.11
C THR A 310 12.61 12.23 11.11
N VAL A 311 11.37 12.48 11.53
CA VAL A 311 11.04 13.50 12.53
C VAL A 311 11.30 12.96 13.94
N SER A 312 12.07 13.69 14.74
CA SER A 312 12.44 13.28 16.10
C SER A 312 11.30 13.36 17.10
N ASP A 313 10.28 14.18 16.82
CA ASP A 313 9.06 14.31 17.61
C ASP A 313 7.93 13.46 16.99
N PRO A 314 7.55 12.33 17.62
CA PRO A 314 6.49 11.46 17.11
C PRO A 314 5.14 12.16 16.93
N SER A 315 4.85 13.22 17.68
CA SER A 315 3.61 14.00 17.53
C SER A 315 3.56 14.82 16.24
N GLN A 316 4.73 15.18 15.70
CA GLN A 316 4.88 15.88 14.42
C GLN A 316 5.10 14.91 13.25
N GLY A 317 5.57 13.69 13.55
CA GLY A 317 5.79 12.64 12.57
C GLY A 317 4.51 11.93 12.10
N VAL A 318 3.38 12.04 12.81
CA VAL A 318 2.13 11.36 12.46
C VAL A 318 1.03 12.35 12.06
N GLU A 319 0.42 12.13 10.89
CA GLU A 319 -0.75 12.88 10.42
C GLU A 319 -1.89 11.93 10.05
N LEU A 320 -3.11 12.30 10.41
CA LEU A 320 -4.35 11.72 9.88
C LEU A 320 -4.96 12.67 8.84
N SER A 321 -5.50 12.10 7.78
CA SER A 321 -6.14 12.84 6.70
C SER A 321 -7.50 12.20 6.38
N LEU A 322 -8.60 12.92 6.60
CA LEU A 322 -9.91 12.50 6.12
C LEU A 322 -9.95 12.67 4.60
N LEU A 323 -9.97 11.56 3.88
CA LEU A 323 -10.02 11.52 2.41
C LEU A 323 -11.45 11.62 1.88
N ALA A 324 -12.41 10.99 2.57
CA ALA A 324 -13.79 10.93 2.12
C ALA A 324 -14.78 10.67 3.25
N THR A 325 -16.00 11.20 3.11
CA THR A 325 -17.19 10.74 3.84
C THR A 325 -18.23 10.28 2.82
N THR A 326 -18.72 9.04 2.96
CA THR A 326 -19.64 8.42 1.98
C THR A 326 -20.71 7.56 2.65
N THR A 327 -21.83 7.32 1.95
CA THR A 327 -22.81 6.28 2.32
C THR A 327 -22.61 5.00 1.53
N ASP A 328 -21.80 5.03 0.48
CA ASP A 328 -21.47 3.88 -0.35
C ASP A 328 -20.40 3.03 0.32
N THR A 329 -20.24 1.80 -0.15
CA THR A 329 -19.21 0.86 0.34
C THR A 329 -18.01 0.77 -0.59
N LYS A 330 -17.87 1.74 -1.48
CA LYS A 330 -16.73 1.91 -2.37
C LYS A 330 -16.56 3.37 -2.76
N ILE A 331 -15.32 3.80 -2.95
CA ILE A 331 -14.97 5.15 -3.42
C ILE A 331 -13.80 5.09 -4.41
N ASN A 332 -13.68 6.12 -5.24
CA ASN A 332 -12.43 6.54 -5.85
C ASN A 332 -11.99 7.84 -5.16
N THR A 333 -10.76 7.92 -4.66
CA THR A 333 -10.27 9.12 -3.93
C THR A 333 -10.36 10.40 -4.76
N LEU A 334 -10.24 10.31 -6.09
CA LEU A 334 -10.38 11.46 -6.98
C LEU A 334 -11.76 12.13 -6.95
N ASP A 335 -12.83 11.38 -6.61
CA ASP A 335 -14.18 11.94 -6.46
C ASP A 335 -14.28 12.88 -5.24
N TYR A 336 -13.32 12.77 -4.32
CA TYR A 336 -13.21 13.53 -3.07
C TYR A 336 -11.96 14.42 -3.04
N ASP A 337 -11.32 14.66 -4.17
CA ASP A 337 -10.16 15.56 -4.30
C ASP A 337 -10.58 16.88 -4.99
N PRO A 338 -10.92 17.93 -4.22
CA PRO A 338 -11.35 19.20 -4.77
C PRO A 338 -10.25 19.92 -5.55
N GLU A 339 -8.97 19.72 -5.21
CA GLU A 339 -7.85 20.36 -5.91
C GLU A 339 -7.64 19.75 -7.30
N SER A 340 -7.72 18.42 -7.42
CA SER A 340 -7.75 17.73 -8.71
C SER A 340 -8.91 18.24 -9.57
N LYS A 341 -10.10 18.36 -8.97
CA LYS A 341 -11.31 18.84 -9.64
C LYS A 341 -11.17 20.29 -10.12
N ASP A 342 -10.60 21.17 -9.31
CA ASP A 342 -10.36 22.57 -9.66
C ASP A 342 -9.31 22.70 -10.76
N SER A 343 -8.27 21.85 -10.74
CA SER A 343 -7.26 21.80 -11.80
C SER A 343 -7.87 21.39 -13.14
N GLN A 344 -8.74 20.37 -13.16
CA GLN A 344 -9.50 19.98 -14.34
C GLN A 344 -10.43 21.09 -14.85
N GLN A 345 -11.12 21.80 -13.95
CA GLN A 345 -12.00 22.91 -14.34
C GLN A 345 -11.21 24.06 -14.98
N ARG A 346 -10.03 24.38 -14.45
CA ARG A 346 -9.12 25.37 -15.05
C ARG A 346 -8.70 24.95 -16.46
N ALA A 347 -8.26 23.69 -16.62
CA ALA A 347 -7.90 23.16 -17.93
C ALA A 347 -9.08 23.23 -18.92
N ALA A 348 -10.29 22.85 -18.51
CA ALA A 348 -11.49 22.94 -19.35
C ALA A 348 -11.85 24.40 -19.72
N ALA A 349 -11.68 25.34 -18.79
CA ALA A 349 -11.91 26.77 -19.05
C ALA A 349 -10.88 27.34 -20.03
N ASP A 350 -9.61 26.94 -19.92
CA ASP A 350 -8.57 27.32 -20.87
C ASP A 350 -8.82 26.70 -22.25
N ALA A 351 -9.30 25.45 -22.32
CA ALA A 351 -9.69 24.81 -23.58
C ALA A 351 -10.80 25.59 -24.29
N ALA A 352 -11.83 26.00 -23.53
CA ALA A 352 -12.94 26.78 -24.06
C ALA A 352 -12.51 28.18 -24.54
N LYS A 353 -11.44 28.74 -23.96
CA LYS A 353 -10.98 30.11 -24.24
C LYS A 353 -9.91 30.17 -25.33
N TRP A 354 -8.99 29.23 -25.36
CA TRP A 354 -7.78 29.25 -26.19
C TRP A 354 -7.66 28.04 -27.13
N GLY A 355 -8.60 27.10 -27.08
CA GLY A 355 -8.51 25.80 -27.75
C GLY A 355 -7.74 24.77 -26.91
N ASP A 356 -7.87 23.49 -27.26
CA ASP A 356 -7.26 22.38 -26.49
C ASP A 356 -5.73 22.50 -26.37
N ALA A 357 -5.06 23.16 -27.32
CA ALA A 357 -3.63 23.46 -27.27
C ALA A 357 -3.21 24.42 -26.14
N GLY A 358 -4.15 25.21 -25.61
CA GLY A 358 -3.94 26.12 -24.49
C GLY A 358 -4.40 25.56 -23.13
N ALA A 359 -4.93 24.33 -23.11
CA ALA A 359 -5.45 23.67 -21.93
C ALA A 359 -4.49 22.60 -21.44
N SER A 360 -4.14 22.62 -20.16
CA SER A 360 -3.35 21.53 -19.59
C SER A 360 -3.69 21.32 -18.13
N ASN A 361 -3.64 20.06 -17.73
CA ASN A 361 -3.73 19.63 -16.35
C ASN A 361 -2.45 18.83 -16.06
N TYR A 362 -1.65 19.29 -15.12
CA TYR A 362 -0.32 18.72 -14.83
C TYR A 362 -0.28 17.94 -13.51
N HIS A 363 -1.41 17.87 -12.79
CA HIS A 363 -1.47 17.37 -11.43
C HIS A 363 -2.83 16.70 -11.17
N GLN A 364 -2.81 15.66 -10.36
CA GLN A 364 -3.97 14.99 -9.77
C GLN A 364 -3.58 14.34 -8.44
N ASN A 365 -4.52 13.69 -7.75
CA ASN A 365 -4.24 12.95 -6.51
C ASN A 365 -3.50 13.84 -5.50
N TYR A 366 -3.92 15.09 -5.37
CA TYR A 366 -3.30 16.09 -4.51
C TYR A 366 -3.25 15.59 -3.06
N GLN A 367 -4.20 14.76 -2.64
CA GLN A 367 -4.22 14.15 -1.32
C GLN A 367 -2.95 13.34 -0.98
N PHE A 368 -2.20 12.87 -2.01
CA PHE A 368 -0.99 12.04 -1.94
C PHE A 368 0.31 12.79 -2.33
N ASP A 369 0.30 14.11 -2.55
CA ASP A 369 1.49 14.86 -3.04
C ASP A 369 2.57 15.06 -1.95
N ASP A 370 2.21 14.96 -0.66
CA ASP A 370 3.11 15.18 0.49
C ASP A 370 3.48 13.85 1.19
N LEU A 371 3.93 12.87 0.43
CA LEU A 371 4.41 11.58 0.96
C LEU A 371 5.93 11.41 0.88
N VAL A 372 6.62 12.19 0.04
CA VAL A 372 8.08 12.11 -0.13
C VAL A 372 8.79 12.96 0.92
N ILE A 373 9.86 12.41 1.50
CA ILE A 373 10.74 13.08 2.46
C ILE A 373 12.00 13.54 1.73
N GLY A 374 12.13 14.86 1.57
CA GLY A 374 13.24 15.48 0.83
C GLY A 374 12.97 15.59 -0.68
N ASP A 375 13.96 15.27 -1.50
CA ASP A 375 13.88 15.39 -2.96
C ASP A 375 13.31 14.11 -3.59
N ASP A 376 12.30 14.26 -4.46
CA ASP A 376 11.78 13.18 -5.33
C ASP A 376 12.72 12.90 -6.52
N GLU A 377 12.47 11.84 -7.29
CA GLU A 377 13.34 11.48 -8.42
C GLU A 377 13.46 12.62 -9.46
N ASP A 378 12.39 13.38 -9.68
CA ASP A 378 12.41 14.53 -10.60
C ASP A 378 13.38 15.62 -10.12
N ALA A 379 13.37 15.94 -8.82
CA ALA A 379 14.32 16.85 -8.20
C ALA A 379 15.77 16.31 -8.26
N ILE A 380 15.96 15.00 -8.08
CA ILE A 380 17.28 14.36 -8.19
C ILE A 380 17.88 14.51 -9.60
N TYR A 381 17.07 14.45 -10.66
CA TYR A 381 17.54 14.73 -12.01
C TYR A 381 18.12 16.15 -12.15
N TYR A 382 17.42 17.15 -11.61
CA TYR A 382 17.92 18.53 -11.57
C TYR A 382 19.22 18.66 -10.75
N ASN A 383 19.28 17.98 -9.61
CA ASN A 383 20.46 18.01 -8.74
C ASN A 383 21.70 17.43 -9.40
N ARG A 384 21.57 16.34 -10.18
CA ARG A 384 22.68 15.74 -10.94
C ARG A 384 23.33 16.75 -11.88
N ASP A 385 22.55 17.58 -12.56
CA ASP A 385 23.07 18.60 -13.46
C ASP A 385 23.75 19.75 -12.73
N LYS A 386 23.26 20.12 -11.55
CA LYS A 386 23.95 21.09 -10.67
C LYS A 386 25.24 20.53 -10.09
N ALA A 387 25.25 19.26 -9.72
CA ALA A 387 26.45 18.58 -9.23
C ALA A 387 27.54 18.53 -10.33
N LYS A 388 27.17 18.25 -11.59
CA LYS A 388 28.09 18.36 -12.76
C LYS A 388 28.68 19.77 -12.92
N GLN A 389 27.94 20.80 -12.53
CA GLN A 389 28.37 22.22 -12.54
C GLN A 389 29.17 22.63 -11.30
N GLY A 390 29.44 21.70 -10.38
CA GLY A 390 30.27 21.91 -9.19
C GLY A 390 29.52 22.23 -7.90
N ALA A 391 28.18 22.16 -7.89
CA ALA A 391 27.40 22.25 -6.66
C ALA A 391 27.73 21.10 -5.71
N GLN A 392 27.71 21.36 -4.41
CA GLN A 392 28.05 20.40 -3.35
C GLN A 392 26.85 20.21 -2.41
N GLY A 393 26.75 19.04 -1.78
CA GLY A 393 25.72 18.74 -0.78
C GLY A 393 24.33 18.48 -1.35
N LEU A 394 24.23 18.17 -2.65
CA LEU A 394 22.98 17.77 -3.29
C LEU A 394 22.87 16.25 -3.34
N GLU A 395 21.66 15.74 -3.14
CA GLU A 395 21.36 14.34 -3.41
C GLU A 395 21.34 14.08 -4.92
N VAL A 396 21.98 13.01 -5.36
CA VAL A 396 22.13 12.66 -6.80
C VAL A 396 21.61 11.27 -7.13
N SER A 397 20.97 10.61 -6.18
CA SER A 397 20.29 9.32 -6.36
C SER A 397 18.99 9.35 -5.58
N TYR A 398 17.96 8.76 -6.14
CA TYR A 398 16.67 8.56 -5.49
C TYR A 398 16.42 7.07 -5.31
N ALA A 399 15.81 6.70 -4.19
CA ALA A 399 15.19 5.40 -3.99
C ALA A 399 14.06 5.56 -2.96
N PRO A 400 12.90 4.92 -3.13
CA PRO A 400 11.76 5.04 -2.22
C PRO A 400 11.97 4.18 -0.96
N THR A 401 12.97 4.52 -0.16
CA THR A 401 13.28 3.90 1.14
C THR A 401 12.45 4.51 2.26
N LYS A 402 12.43 3.86 3.43
CA LYS A 402 11.67 4.33 4.61
C LYS A 402 12.02 5.72 5.12
N ASP A 403 13.21 6.22 4.84
CA ASP A 403 13.66 7.58 5.16
C ASP A 403 13.35 8.60 4.03
N LYS A 404 12.77 8.13 2.92
CA LYS A 404 12.44 8.91 1.72
C LYS A 404 10.97 8.97 1.39
N VAL A 405 10.16 8.06 1.93
CA VAL A 405 8.71 8.08 1.75
C VAL A 405 8.04 7.75 3.09
N LYS A 406 7.00 8.50 3.43
CA LYS A 406 6.23 8.31 4.66
C LYS A 406 5.51 6.96 4.62
N ALA A 407 5.52 6.23 5.74
CA ALA A 407 4.69 5.04 5.87
C ALA A 407 3.22 5.47 5.80
N THR A 408 2.46 4.89 4.87
CA THR A 408 1.13 5.36 4.48
C THR A 408 0.13 4.22 4.55
N SER A 409 -0.92 4.42 5.33
CA SER A 409 -1.98 3.42 5.52
C SER A 409 -3.37 4.05 5.46
N ILE A 410 -4.38 3.24 5.16
CA ILE A 410 -5.77 3.65 5.07
C ILE A 410 -6.64 2.82 6.01
N THR A 411 -7.63 3.46 6.62
CA THR A 411 -8.69 2.82 7.39
C THR A 411 -10.05 3.33 6.92
N VAL A 412 -11.05 2.46 7.01
CA VAL A 412 -12.46 2.82 6.82
C VAL A 412 -13.17 2.68 8.16
N VAL A 413 -13.85 3.74 8.59
CA VAL A 413 -14.59 3.78 9.85
C VAL A 413 -16.08 3.78 9.54
N ALA A 414 -16.81 2.77 10.03
CA ALA A 414 -18.26 2.75 10.01
C ALA A 414 -18.82 3.66 11.11
N VAL A 415 -19.79 4.52 10.79
CA VAL A 415 -20.39 5.45 11.75
C VAL A 415 -21.91 5.26 11.80
N GLY A 416 -22.45 5.21 13.02
CA GLY A 416 -23.83 4.86 13.35
C GLY A 416 -24.78 6.06 13.51
N ASP A 417 -25.86 5.83 14.26
CA ASP A 417 -26.94 6.80 14.54
C ASP A 417 -26.65 7.70 15.76
N GLY A 418 -25.70 7.29 16.61
CA GLY A 418 -25.48 7.85 17.95
C GLY A 418 -24.83 9.23 18.05
N SER A 419 -24.32 9.78 16.94
CA SER A 419 -23.27 10.82 16.79
C SER A 419 -22.02 10.19 16.14
N ASP A 420 -20.95 10.97 15.96
CA ASP A 420 -19.63 10.42 15.60
C ASP A 420 -19.03 9.53 16.73
N ASP A 421 -19.66 9.48 17.92
CA ASP A 421 -19.25 8.63 19.03
C ASP A 421 -19.57 7.14 18.80
N GLN A 422 -20.59 6.83 17.98
CA GLN A 422 -20.91 5.45 17.60
C GLN A 422 -20.16 5.07 16.33
N GLN A 423 -19.02 4.41 16.47
CA GLN A 423 -18.18 4.05 15.34
C GLN A 423 -17.44 2.73 15.52
N SER A 424 -16.90 2.22 14.42
CA SER A 424 -16.01 1.06 14.45
C SER A 424 -14.59 1.44 14.89
N PRO A 425 -13.79 0.48 15.42
CA PRO A 425 -12.37 0.73 15.64
C PRO A 425 -11.63 1.03 14.33
N PHE A 426 -10.54 1.80 14.42
CA PHE A 426 -9.59 1.96 13.34
C PHE A 426 -8.89 0.63 13.03
N GLN A 427 -8.77 0.32 11.74
CA GLN A 427 -8.01 -0.81 11.22
C GLN A 427 -7.23 -0.33 10.00
N PHE A 428 -6.05 0.24 10.26
CA PHE A 428 -5.16 0.72 9.23
C PHE A 428 -4.58 -0.44 8.44
N LYS A 429 -4.64 -0.34 7.12
CA LYS A 429 -3.94 -1.22 6.18
C LYS A 429 -2.95 -0.41 5.37
N SER A 430 -1.71 -0.90 5.29
CA SER A 430 -0.66 -0.27 4.48
C SER A 430 -1.07 -0.19 3.02
N ILE A 431 -0.69 0.91 2.36
CA ILE A 431 -0.82 1.09 0.91
C ILE A 431 0.52 1.49 0.27
N ASN A 432 1.65 1.38 0.98
CA ASN A 432 2.98 1.76 0.50
C ASN A 432 3.33 1.07 -0.84
N ASN A 433 2.96 -0.20 -1.00
CA ASN A 433 3.14 -0.98 -2.23
C ASN A 433 2.34 -0.43 -3.44
N LEU A 434 1.32 0.39 -3.21
CA LEU A 434 0.53 1.02 -4.25
C LEU A 434 0.99 2.44 -4.60
N LEU A 435 1.83 3.08 -3.78
CA LEU A 435 2.23 4.48 -3.97
C LEU A 435 2.98 4.70 -5.31
N SER A 436 3.80 3.72 -5.73
CA SER A 436 4.48 3.70 -7.03
C SER A 436 3.53 3.64 -8.23
N GLN A 437 2.23 3.39 -7.99
CA GLN A 437 1.20 3.28 -9.02
C GLN A 437 0.22 4.47 -9.02
N ILE A 438 0.26 5.34 -8.00
CA ILE A 438 -0.60 6.52 -7.89
C ILE A 438 0.10 7.71 -8.55
N PRO A 439 -0.31 8.15 -9.76
CA PRO A 439 0.29 9.29 -10.42
C PRO A 439 -0.11 10.59 -9.74
N VAL A 440 0.86 11.46 -9.47
CA VAL A 440 0.64 12.75 -8.81
C VAL A 440 0.78 13.87 -9.84
N LYS A 441 1.97 14.04 -10.43
CA LYS A 441 2.27 15.22 -11.27
C LYS A 441 3.23 14.92 -12.41
N ASP A 442 3.27 15.81 -13.39
CA ASP A 442 4.34 15.89 -14.40
C ASP A 442 5.74 15.91 -13.74
N ALA A 443 6.61 14.99 -14.16
CA ALA A 443 8.04 15.02 -13.81
C ALA A 443 8.79 15.99 -14.75
N ILE A 444 8.75 17.28 -14.42
CA ILE A 444 9.16 18.38 -15.30
C ILE A 444 10.64 18.28 -15.71
N ASN A 445 11.52 17.96 -14.77
CA ASN A 445 12.96 17.89 -15.03
C ASN A 445 13.30 16.66 -15.87
N VAL A 446 12.71 15.51 -15.56
CA VAL A 446 12.87 14.28 -16.36
C VAL A 446 12.33 14.49 -17.78
N ASN A 447 11.15 15.07 -17.91
CA ASN A 447 10.53 15.37 -19.21
C ASN A 447 11.36 16.37 -20.04
N SER A 448 11.98 17.36 -19.38
CA SER A 448 12.87 18.34 -20.03
C SER A 448 14.13 17.70 -20.60
N ASP A 449 14.78 16.81 -19.83
CA ASP A 449 15.95 16.07 -20.30
C ASP A 449 15.58 15.08 -21.40
N TRP A 450 14.49 14.34 -21.21
CA TRP A 450 13.93 13.45 -22.23
C TRP A 450 13.67 14.21 -23.53
N ALA A 451 13.03 15.39 -23.48
CA ALA A 451 12.78 16.18 -24.69
C ALA A 451 14.07 16.61 -25.42
N GLN A 452 15.20 16.78 -24.72
CA GLN A 452 16.50 17.11 -25.31
C GLN A 452 17.19 15.93 -26.00
N GLN A 453 16.87 14.70 -25.60
CA GLN A 453 17.41 13.47 -26.19
C GLN A 453 16.70 13.08 -27.51
N ALA A 454 15.61 13.76 -27.85
CA ALA A 454 14.83 13.44 -29.04
C ALA A 454 15.66 13.57 -30.34
N PRO A 455 15.50 12.64 -31.30
CA PRO A 455 16.21 12.69 -32.57
C PRO A 455 15.81 13.92 -33.40
N ASP A 456 16.61 14.32 -34.39
CA ASP A 456 16.25 15.43 -35.28
C ASP A 456 14.91 15.12 -35.99
N SER A 457 13.90 15.93 -35.68
CA SER A 457 12.54 15.78 -36.20
C SER A 457 12.44 15.87 -37.72
N ARG A 458 13.44 16.47 -38.39
CA ARG A 458 13.52 16.55 -39.86
C ARG A 458 14.13 15.28 -40.46
N ALA A 459 15.09 14.68 -39.76
CA ALA A 459 15.79 13.48 -40.21
C ALA A 459 14.91 12.23 -40.00
N ASP A 460 14.24 12.15 -38.84
CA ASP A 460 13.35 11.06 -38.50
C ASP A 460 12.10 11.55 -37.74
N PRO A 461 11.05 11.99 -38.47
CA PRO A 461 9.80 12.46 -37.87
C PRO A 461 9.09 11.38 -37.04
N LYS A 462 9.23 10.09 -37.39
CA LYS A 462 8.57 8.99 -36.68
C LYS A 462 9.26 8.69 -35.35
N ALA A 463 10.60 8.67 -35.33
CA ALA A 463 11.35 8.50 -34.08
C ALA A 463 11.20 9.73 -33.16
N TYR A 464 11.08 10.93 -33.73
CA TYR A 464 10.75 12.13 -32.96
C TYR A 464 9.35 12.04 -32.34
N LEU A 465 8.35 11.62 -33.14
CA LEU A 465 6.99 11.38 -32.66
C LEU A 465 6.99 10.35 -31.52
N ALA A 466 7.74 9.26 -31.65
CA ALA A 466 7.89 8.25 -30.60
C ALA A 466 8.31 8.87 -29.24
N HIS A 467 9.26 9.80 -29.25
CA HIS A 467 9.70 10.52 -28.07
C HIS A 467 8.60 11.38 -27.41
N ARG A 468 7.60 11.82 -28.18
CA ARG A 468 6.47 12.65 -27.71
C ARG A 468 5.25 11.82 -27.25
N LEU A 469 5.25 10.52 -27.53
CA LEU A 469 4.18 9.61 -27.11
C LEU A 469 4.33 9.12 -25.66
N ILE A 470 5.36 9.59 -24.96
CA ILE A 470 5.64 9.24 -23.56
C ILE A 470 5.76 10.52 -22.75
N THR A 471 5.21 10.50 -21.55
CA THR A 471 5.38 11.53 -20.52
C THR A 471 5.80 10.85 -19.23
N TYR A 472 6.83 11.38 -18.57
CA TYR A 472 7.22 10.95 -17.22
C TYR A 472 6.33 11.64 -16.20
N VAL A 473 5.88 10.86 -15.22
CA VAL A 473 4.98 11.29 -14.16
C VAL A 473 5.60 10.89 -12.82
N THR A 474 5.67 11.85 -11.90
CA THR A 474 6.04 11.59 -10.51
C THR A 474 4.90 10.84 -9.83
N MET A 475 5.22 9.69 -9.26
CA MET A 475 4.30 8.84 -8.50
C MET A 475 4.29 9.25 -7.02
N ALA A 476 3.32 8.76 -6.25
CA ALA A 476 3.15 9.15 -4.85
C ALA A 476 4.31 8.69 -3.94
N ASP A 477 5.09 7.68 -4.36
CA ASP A 477 6.34 7.28 -3.70
C ASP A 477 7.57 8.09 -4.17
N GLY A 478 7.39 9.15 -4.95
CA GLY A 478 8.45 10.01 -5.47
C GLY A 478 9.25 9.46 -6.65
N THR A 479 8.98 8.25 -7.11
CA THR A 479 9.59 7.71 -8.33
C THR A 479 9.03 8.38 -9.58
N ALA A 480 9.78 8.38 -10.68
CA ALA A 480 9.33 8.87 -11.98
C ALA A 480 8.99 7.69 -12.91
N ALA A 481 7.71 7.55 -13.27
CA ALA A 481 7.23 6.52 -14.17
C ALA A 481 7.00 7.08 -15.59
N SER A 482 7.45 6.36 -16.62
CA SER A 482 7.16 6.69 -18.01
C SER A 482 5.78 6.16 -18.42
N ILE A 483 4.86 7.04 -18.80
CA ILE A 483 3.49 6.67 -19.17
C ILE A 483 3.20 7.09 -20.62
N VAL A 484 2.47 6.25 -21.35
CA VAL A 484 2.06 6.54 -22.73
C VAL A 484 1.01 7.64 -22.80
N ASN A 485 1.07 8.43 -23.87
CA ASN A 485 0.10 9.47 -24.21
C ASN A 485 -0.97 8.95 -25.18
N ASP A 486 -2.23 9.13 -24.81
CA ASP A 486 -3.38 8.99 -25.70
C ASP A 486 -3.58 10.31 -26.47
N ILE A 487 -3.10 10.34 -27.72
CA ILE A 487 -3.13 11.53 -28.57
C ILE A 487 -4.49 11.73 -29.23
N ASP A 488 -4.95 12.98 -29.34
CA ASP A 488 -6.17 13.34 -30.04
C ASP A 488 -5.86 14.17 -31.30
N VAL A 489 -5.48 13.46 -32.37
CA VAL A 489 -5.21 14.08 -33.66
C VAL A 489 -6.45 14.75 -34.30
N SER A 490 -7.66 14.43 -33.82
CA SER A 490 -8.88 15.07 -34.32
C SER A 490 -9.04 16.51 -33.83
N LYS A 491 -8.39 16.83 -32.70
CA LYS A 491 -8.30 18.16 -32.11
C LYS A 491 -7.00 18.90 -32.45
N MET A 492 -6.19 18.34 -33.34
CA MET A 492 -4.91 18.94 -33.74
C MET A 492 -5.11 20.31 -34.40
N THR A 493 -4.33 21.30 -33.97
CA THR A 493 -4.26 22.62 -34.62
C THR A 493 -3.01 22.72 -35.48
N SER A 494 -3.13 23.48 -36.58
CA SER A 494 -2.03 23.74 -37.52
C SER A 494 -1.86 25.24 -37.69
N THR A 495 -0.66 25.74 -37.45
CA THR A 495 -0.33 27.16 -37.61
C THR A 495 0.91 27.37 -38.48
N ASP A 496 0.82 28.33 -39.40
CA ASP A 496 1.96 28.77 -40.19
C ASP A 496 2.89 29.61 -39.30
N SER A 497 4.10 29.11 -39.08
CA SER A 497 5.09 29.70 -38.19
C SER A 497 6.38 30.02 -38.94
N THR A 498 7.19 30.89 -38.34
CA THR A 498 8.51 31.21 -38.89
C THR A 498 9.57 31.13 -37.80
N MET A 499 10.67 30.45 -38.11
CA MET A 499 11.83 30.33 -37.22
C MET A 499 13.06 30.99 -37.87
N ILE A 500 13.99 31.44 -37.04
CA ILE A 500 15.29 31.94 -37.48
C ILE A 500 16.31 30.86 -37.10
N GLU A 501 17.04 30.36 -38.09
CA GLU A 501 18.05 29.31 -37.91
C GLU A 501 19.38 29.75 -38.52
N GLY A 502 20.49 29.47 -37.85
CA GLY A 502 21.84 29.81 -38.30
C GLY A 502 22.80 28.65 -38.13
N THR A 503 23.85 28.61 -38.95
CA THR A 503 24.89 27.58 -38.83
C THR A 503 25.92 27.90 -37.77
N ASP A 504 25.92 29.14 -37.25
CA ASP A 504 26.75 29.60 -36.13
C ASP A 504 25.90 30.52 -35.24
N GLU A 505 25.74 30.15 -33.96
CA GLU A 505 25.00 30.91 -32.96
C GLU A 505 25.65 32.26 -32.61
N ASN A 506 26.95 32.42 -32.87
CA ASN A 506 27.71 33.65 -32.59
C ASN A 506 27.85 34.56 -33.81
N ASP A 507 27.39 34.11 -34.99
CA ASP A 507 27.39 34.90 -36.23
C ASP A 507 25.96 35.04 -36.80
N PRO A 508 25.26 36.14 -36.46
CA PRO A 508 23.93 36.45 -36.97
C PRO A 508 23.84 36.54 -38.51
N SER A 509 24.97 36.68 -39.22
CA SER A 509 24.98 36.69 -40.69
C SER A 509 24.71 35.31 -41.32
N THR A 510 24.89 34.25 -40.54
CA THR A 510 24.53 32.88 -40.94
C THR A 510 23.05 32.58 -40.77
N TRP A 511 22.29 33.50 -40.15
CA TRP A 511 20.90 33.26 -39.76
C TRP A 511 19.96 33.54 -40.93
N SER A 512 19.06 32.60 -41.20
CA SER A 512 18.02 32.72 -42.22
C SER A 512 16.63 32.47 -41.63
N LYS A 513 15.62 33.16 -42.17
CA LYS A 513 14.23 32.99 -41.75
C LYS A 513 13.56 31.90 -42.59
N ARG A 514 13.07 30.86 -41.94
CA ARG A 514 12.38 29.73 -42.58
C ARG A 514 10.91 29.69 -42.16
N ALA A 515 10.01 29.49 -43.12
CA ALA A 515 8.61 29.18 -42.84
C ALA A 515 8.46 27.68 -42.56
N TYR A 516 7.61 27.32 -41.60
CA TYR A 516 7.30 25.94 -41.25
C TYR A 516 5.88 25.84 -40.70
N THR A 517 5.31 24.64 -40.76
CA THR A 517 4.02 24.34 -40.13
C THR A 517 4.28 23.81 -38.72
N ARG A 518 3.64 24.43 -37.73
CA ARG A 518 3.55 23.93 -36.36
C ARG A 518 2.26 23.13 -36.23
N LEU A 519 2.39 21.86 -35.85
CA LEU A 519 1.27 21.00 -35.48
C LEU A 519 1.27 20.88 -33.96
N GLU A 520 0.13 21.20 -33.34
CA GLU A 520 -0.10 21.08 -31.90
C GLU A 520 -1.11 19.95 -31.70
N ILE A 521 -0.71 18.91 -30.96
CA ILE A 521 -1.50 17.71 -30.77
C ILE A 521 -1.80 17.56 -29.28
N PRO A 522 -3.06 17.76 -28.86
CA PRO A 522 -3.49 17.48 -27.50
C PRO A 522 -3.35 16.00 -27.18
N TYR A 523 -3.02 15.69 -25.94
CA TYR A 523 -2.97 14.33 -25.44
C TYR A 523 -3.42 14.26 -23.99
N LYS A 524 -3.85 13.07 -23.62
CA LYS A 524 -4.08 12.66 -22.23
C LYS A 524 -2.99 11.66 -21.86
N VAL A 525 -2.31 11.85 -20.74
CA VAL A 525 -1.42 10.80 -20.22
C VAL A 525 -2.31 9.64 -19.81
N ARG A 526 -2.06 8.46 -20.40
CA ARG A 526 -2.94 7.30 -20.27
C ARG A 526 -3.13 6.93 -18.80
N ASN A 527 -4.36 6.60 -18.48
CA ASN A 527 -4.81 6.24 -17.13
C ASN A 527 -4.55 7.27 -16.04
N THR A 528 -4.60 8.55 -16.41
CA THR A 528 -4.53 9.68 -15.48
C THR A 528 -5.66 10.67 -15.81
N LEU A 529 -5.62 11.85 -15.22
CA LEU A 529 -6.34 13.06 -15.55
C LEU A 529 -5.39 14.13 -16.11
N ILE A 530 -4.09 13.81 -16.23
CA ILE A 530 -3.05 14.69 -16.75
C ILE A 530 -3.25 14.81 -18.26
N THR A 531 -3.29 16.05 -18.75
CA THR A 531 -3.48 16.38 -20.16
C THR A 531 -2.54 17.50 -20.54
N SER A 532 -1.95 17.44 -21.72
CA SER A 532 -1.16 18.53 -22.26
C SER A 532 -1.17 18.50 -23.79
N THR A 533 -0.28 19.25 -24.42
CA THR A 533 -0.13 19.34 -25.87
C THR A 533 1.35 19.31 -26.23
N PHE A 534 1.74 18.45 -27.16
CA PHE A 534 3.09 18.51 -27.74
C PHE A 534 3.05 19.11 -29.15
N THR A 535 4.21 19.61 -29.59
CA THR A 535 4.37 20.18 -30.93
C THR A 535 5.24 19.32 -31.83
N LEU A 536 4.87 19.26 -33.11
CA LEU A 536 5.67 18.64 -34.17
C LEU A 536 6.20 19.71 -35.14
N ASP A 537 7.09 20.57 -34.64
CA ASP A 537 7.57 21.75 -35.37
C ASP A 537 8.44 21.37 -36.58
N GLY A 538 8.02 21.83 -37.76
CA GLY A 538 8.83 21.74 -38.98
C GLY A 538 9.01 20.32 -39.52
N THR A 539 8.16 19.39 -39.07
CA THR A 539 8.04 18.02 -39.56
C THR A 539 7.11 17.95 -40.77
N ASN A 540 7.39 17.05 -41.72
CA ASN A 540 6.56 16.88 -42.91
C ASN A 540 5.66 15.65 -42.77
N TRP A 541 4.36 15.86 -42.57
CA TRP A 541 3.32 14.83 -42.47
C TRP A 541 2.31 15.00 -43.62
N PRO A 542 2.64 14.57 -44.86
CA PRO A 542 1.80 14.81 -46.04
C PRO A 542 0.42 14.15 -45.98
N GLY A 543 0.26 13.07 -45.21
CA GLY A 543 -1.02 12.44 -44.92
C GLY A 543 -1.75 13.03 -43.70
N GLY A 544 -1.21 14.09 -43.09
CA GLY A 544 -1.85 14.83 -42.00
C GLY A 544 -2.15 13.95 -40.77
N ALA A 545 -3.32 14.18 -40.17
CA ALA A 545 -3.75 13.49 -38.95
C ALA A 545 -3.78 11.96 -39.09
N ASP A 546 -4.17 11.42 -40.26
CA ASP A 546 -4.25 9.98 -40.49
C ASP A 546 -2.86 9.32 -40.50
N GLU A 547 -1.88 9.99 -41.11
CA GLU A 547 -0.49 9.51 -41.12
C GLU A 547 0.14 9.58 -39.73
N ILE A 548 -0.10 10.67 -39.00
CA ILE A 548 0.39 10.84 -37.62
C ILE A 548 -0.22 9.78 -36.71
N LYS A 549 -1.54 9.57 -36.77
CA LYS A 549 -2.22 8.54 -35.98
C LYS A 549 -1.67 7.15 -36.29
N LYS A 550 -1.55 6.81 -37.58
CA LYS A 550 -0.97 5.53 -37.98
C LYS A 550 0.47 5.36 -37.50
N ALA A 551 1.29 6.40 -37.61
CA ALA A 551 2.66 6.37 -37.11
C ALA A 551 2.70 6.23 -35.59
N ALA A 552 1.83 6.94 -34.86
CA ALA A 552 1.70 6.79 -33.41
C ALA A 552 1.28 5.38 -33.01
N ASP A 553 0.27 4.81 -33.66
CA ASP A 553 -0.16 3.42 -33.43
C ASP A 553 0.98 2.43 -33.72
N GLU A 554 1.73 2.61 -34.82
CA GLU A 554 2.92 1.80 -35.15
C GLU A 554 4.01 1.92 -34.07
N GLN A 555 4.29 3.14 -33.59
CA GLN A 555 5.29 3.39 -32.55
C GLN A 555 4.85 2.86 -31.20
N LEU A 556 3.59 3.04 -30.81
CA LEU A 556 3.04 2.50 -29.56
C LEU A 556 2.97 0.98 -29.59
N GLN A 557 2.62 0.36 -30.72
CA GLN A 557 2.71 -1.09 -30.87
C GLN A 557 4.17 -1.56 -30.80
N ALA A 558 5.11 -0.82 -31.41
CA ALA A 558 6.52 -1.12 -31.29
C ALA A 558 7.02 -0.98 -29.84
N MET A 559 6.59 0.04 -29.09
CA MET A 559 6.90 0.26 -27.67
C MET A 559 6.25 -0.79 -26.77
N ALA A 560 4.96 -1.08 -26.92
CA ALA A 560 4.24 -2.11 -26.17
C ALA A 560 4.82 -3.51 -26.42
N LYS A 561 5.32 -3.76 -27.65
CA LYS A 561 6.11 -4.96 -27.97
C LYS A 561 7.55 -4.90 -27.42
N ALA A 562 8.08 -3.71 -27.11
CA ALA A 562 9.39 -3.49 -26.46
C ALA A 562 9.36 -3.72 -24.97
N ASN A 563 8.27 -3.28 -24.37
CA ASN A 563 8.12 -3.18 -22.96
C ASN A 563 6.62 -3.23 -22.66
N PRO A 564 6.09 -4.41 -22.27
CA PRO A 564 4.69 -4.55 -21.91
C PRO A 564 4.27 -3.62 -20.75
N ALA A 565 5.20 -3.18 -19.90
CA ALA A 565 4.95 -2.21 -18.82
C ALA A 565 4.75 -0.77 -19.31
N VAL A 566 5.12 -0.46 -20.55
CA VAL A 566 4.76 0.81 -21.22
C VAL A 566 3.25 0.86 -21.54
N GLY A 567 2.53 -0.25 -21.33
CA GLY A 567 1.08 -0.38 -21.45
C GLY A 567 0.39 -0.66 -20.11
N SER A 568 0.42 0.33 -19.20
CA SER A 568 -0.32 0.36 -17.92
C SER A 568 0.22 -0.60 -16.84
N PRO A 569 0.25 -0.18 -15.57
CA PRO A 569 0.25 -1.13 -14.46
C PRO A 569 -0.93 -2.09 -14.64
N GLN A 570 -0.72 -3.39 -14.44
CA GLN A 570 -1.82 -4.35 -14.31
C GLN A 570 -2.66 -3.91 -13.11
N ARG A 571 -3.90 -3.48 -13.35
CA ARG A 571 -4.84 -3.05 -12.32
C ARG A 571 -5.74 -4.22 -11.96
N ALA A 572 -5.89 -4.49 -10.66
CA ALA A 572 -6.81 -5.51 -10.18
C ALA A 572 -8.24 -5.18 -10.61
N ASN A 573 -8.94 -6.15 -11.19
CA ASN A 573 -10.35 -6.05 -11.51
C ASN A 573 -11.16 -6.45 -10.26
N PHE A 574 -11.86 -5.49 -9.65
CA PHE A 574 -12.60 -5.67 -8.38
C PHE A 574 -13.92 -6.42 -8.52
N ASP A 575 -14.28 -6.90 -9.72
CA ASP A 575 -15.53 -7.60 -9.97
C ASP A 575 -15.54 -9.08 -9.51
N ASN A 576 -14.51 -9.56 -8.81
CA ASN A 576 -14.45 -10.94 -8.33
C ASN A 576 -15.24 -11.12 -7.03
N ASP A 577 -16.57 -11.12 -7.13
CA ASP A 577 -17.47 -11.70 -6.12
C ASP A 577 -17.05 -13.16 -5.85
N VAL A 578 -16.38 -13.41 -4.72
CA VAL A 578 -16.01 -14.78 -4.31
C VAL A 578 -17.28 -15.55 -3.93
N ASP A 579 -17.61 -16.61 -4.69
CA ASP A 579 -18.74 -17.50 -4.37
C ASP A 579 -18.39 -18.43 -3.20
N TRP A 580 -18.46 -17.89 -1.99
CA TRP A 580 -18.23 -18.62 -0.74
C TRP A 580 -19.13 -19.84 -0.56
N ALA A 581 -20.36 -19.80 -1.08
CA ALA A 581 -21.29 -20.92 -1.00
C ALA A 581 -20.82 -22.11 -1.86
N ALA A 582 -20.23 -21.84 -3.03
CA ALA A 582 -19.60 -22.87 -3.85
C ALA A 582 -18.35 -23.47 -3.20
N ILE A 583 -17.48 -22.65 -2.60
CA ILE A 583 -16.25 -23.11 -1.91
C ILE A 583 -16.60 -24.01 -0.72
N GLN A 584 -17.51 -23.57 0.15
CA GLN A 584 -17.93 -24.34 1.32
C GLN A 584 -18.61 -25.67 0.97
N LYS A 585 -19.18 -25.75 -0.24
CA LYS A 585 -19.77 -26.98 -0.78
C LYS A 585 -18.71 -27.91 -1.39
N SER A 586 -17.65 -27.36 -1.98
CA SER A 586 -16.61 -28.14 -2.67
C SER A 586 -15.54 -28.67 -1.73
N ALA A 587 -15.19 -27.94 -0.66
CA ALA A 587 -14.14 -28.32 0.27
C ALA A 587 -14.44 -27.90 1.72
N LYS A 588 -13.76 -28.55 2.67
CA LYS A 588 -13.72 -28.10 4.07
C LYS A 588 -12.43 -27.31 4.30
N ALA A 589 -12.55 -26.23 5.06
CA ALA A 589 -11.40 -25.44 5.48
C ALA A 589 -10.41 -26.30 6.28
N VAL A 590 -9.13 -26.25 5.91
CA VAL A 590 -8.05 -26.98 6.59
C VAL A 590 -7.50 -26.14 7.74
N SER A 591 -7.38 -26.72 8.94
CA SER A 591 -6.94 -26.01 10.17
C SER A 591 -5.58 -26.48 10.71
N GLU A 592 -4.94 -27.46 10.06
CA GLU A 592 -3.65 -28.03 10.48
C GLU A 592 -2.59 -27.88 9.38
N PRO A 593 -1.29 -27.75 9.71
CA PRO A 593 -0.22 -27.75 8.72
C PRO A 593 -0.21 -29.05 7.91
N ALA A 594 0.11 -28.97 6.62
CA ALA A 594 0.18 -30.15 5.78
C ALA A 594 1.54 -30.87 5.89
N ASP A 595 1.52 -32.20 5.81
CA ASP A 595 2.74 -33.01 5.71
C ASP A 595 3.19 -33.08 4.25
N VAL A 596 4.28 -32.39 3.93
CA VAL A 596 4.82 -32.27 2.58
C VAL A 596 6.27 -32.76 2.53
N PRO A 597 6.74 -33.34 1.41
CA PRO A 597 8.09 -33.91 1.31
C PRO A 597 9.19 -32.85 1.07
N TYR A 598 8.86 -31.56 1.22
CA TYR A 598 9.71 -30.42 0.93
C TYR A 598 10.08 -29.68 2.23
N PRO A 599 11.24 -29.02 2.32
CA PRO A 599 11.52 -28.09 3.41
C PRO A 599 10.44 -27.00 3.48
N VAL A 600 10.00 -26.66 4.69
CA VAL A 600 9.04 -25.59 4.95
C VAL A 600 9.71 -24.50 5.77
N SER A 601 9.86 -23.34 5.15
CA SER A 601 10.48 -22.13 5.68
C SER A 601 9.42 -21.08 6.03
N GLY A 602 9.73 -20.24 7.02
CA GLY A 602 8.86 -19.15 7.46
C GLY A 602 9.28 -18.57 8.80
N SER A 603 9.01 -17.28 8.99
CA SER A 603 9.29 -16.46 10.17
C SER A 603 8.43 -16.84 11.37
N SER A 604 7.22 -17.35 11.10
CA SER A 604 6.24 -17.75 12.12
C SER A 604 5.63 -19.12 11.82
N ASP A 605 4.97 -19.71 12.82
CA ASP A 605 4.19 -20.93 12.63
C ASP A 605 2.95 -20.69 11.75
N TYR A 606 2.49 -19.45 11.63
CA TYR A 606 1.39 -19.07 10.73
C TYR A 606 1.85 -19.12 9.27
N VAL A 607 3.02 -18.55 8.95
CA VAL A 607 3.63 -18.63 7.62
C VAL A 607 3.88 -20.09 7.22
N LYS A 608 4.44 -20.91 8.12
CA LYS A 608 4.66 -22.34 7.84
C LYS A 608 3.36 -23.12 7.64
N PHE A 609 2.31 -22.79 8.39
CA PHE A 609 0.97 -23.35 8.20
C PHE A 609 0.43 -23.06 6.80
N VAL A 610 0.50 -21.79 6.36
CA VAL A 610 0.05 -21.38 5.02
C VAL A 610 0.92 -22.01 3.93
N ALA A 611 2.24 -21.92 4.04
CA ALA A 611 3.19 -22.45 3.06
C ALA A 611 3.03 -23.96 2.83
N SER A 612 2.95 -24.75 3.90
CA SER A 612 2.77 -26.21 3.78
C SER A 612 1.45 -26.57 3.11
N ASN A 613 0.37 -25.84 3.40
CA ASN A 613 -0.94 -26.07 2.79
C ASN A 613 -0.98 -25.67 1.31
N ILE A 614 -0.36 -24.56 0.91
CA ILE A 614 -0.19 -24.20 -0.50
C ILE A 614 0.57 -25.31 -1.24
N MET A 615 1.67 -25.81 -0.67
CA MET A 615 2.46 -26.92 -1.24
C MET A 615 1.71 -28.26 -1.30
N ALA A 616 0.69 -28.45 -0.47
CA ALA A 616 -0.20 -29.61 -0.53
C ALA A 616 -1.37 -29.42 -1.51
N GLY A 617 -1.59 -28.20 -2.01
CA GLY A 617 -2.74 -27.86 -2.85
C GLY A 617 -4.01 -27.53 -2.07
N ASN A 618 -3.90 -27.30 -0.76
CA ASN A 618 -5.01 -26.89 0.08
C ASN A 618 -5.20 -25.37 -0.01
N MET A 619 -6.23 -24.92 -0.74
CA MET A 619 -6.49 -23.50 -1.02
C MET A 619 -7.65 -22.90 -0.23
N TYR A 620 -8.27 -23.67 0.67
CA TYR A 620 -9.30 -23.20 1.59
C TYR A 620 -8.87 -23.51 3.03
N LEU A 621 -8.54 -22.47 3.80
CA LEU A 621 -7.91 -22.60 5.12
C LEU A 621 -8.79 -22.01 6.22
N ASP A 622 -8.72 -22.63 7.39
CA ASP A 622 -9.28 -22.13 8.64
C ASP A 622 -8.12 -21.53 9.45
N ILE A 623 -8.03 -20.20 9.40
CA ILE A 623 -6.94 -19.45 10.01
C ILE A 623 -7.32 -18.89 11.38
N THR A 624 -8.51 -19.20 11.92
CA THR A 624 -8.99 -18.69 13.21
C THR A 624 -7.92 -18.74 14.28
N LYS A 625 -7.27 -19.91 14.44
CA LYS A 625 -6.23 -20.12 15.46
C LYS A 625 -5.12 -19.07 15.40
N TYR A 626 -4.79 -18.57 14.21
CA TYR A 626 -3.74 -17.60 13.96
C TYR A 626 -4.30 -16.18 13.87
N ALA A 627 -5.29 -15.95 13.02
CA ALA A 627 -5.86 -14.64 12.73
C ALA A 627 -6.56 -13.97 13.91
N THR A 628 -7.11 -14.74 14.85
CA THR A 628 -7.72 -14.18 16.08
C THR A 628 -6.71 -13.95 17.19
N GLN A 629 -5.43 -14.26 16.98
CA GLN A 629 -4.38 -13.88 17.93
C GLN A 629 -4.15 -12.38 17.82
N ALA A 630 -4.05 -11.69 18.95
CA ALA A 630 -3.83 -10.26 18.94
C ALA A 630 -2.49 -9.92 18.26
N GLY A 631 -2.52 -9.12 17.20
CA GLY A 631 -1.32 -8.84 16.39
C GLY A 631 -0.91 -9.97 15.44
N ALA A 632 -1.84 -10.83 15.04
CA ALA A 632 -1.60 -11.70 13.90
C ALA A 632 -1.21 -10.83 12.68
N PRO A 633 -0.15 -11.18 11.93
CA PRO A 633 0.15 -10.50 10.67
C PRO A 633 -1.03 -10.62 9.70
N ASP A 634 -1.18 -9.63 8.81
CA ASP A 634 -2.21 -9.68 7.76
C ASP A 634 -1.99 -10.94 6.91
N ILE A 635 -3.07 -11.63 6.56
CA ILE A 635 -2.99 -12.88 5.80
C ILE A 635 -2.32 -12.66 4.43
N THR A 636 -2.36 -11.44 3.88
CA THR A 636 -1.64 -11.08 2.65
C THR A 636 -0.14 -11.21 2.86
N ASP A 637 0.43 -10.55 3.87
CA ASP A 637 1.86 -10.65 4.22
C ASP A 637 2.28 -12.09 4.50
N VAL A 638 1.42 -12.85 5.18
CA VAL A 638 1.66 -14.27 5.48
C VAL A 638 1.74 -15.11 4.21
N VAL A 639 0.85 -14.87 3.25
CA VAL A 639 0.83 -15.57 1.96
C VAL A 639 2.02 -15.15 1.09
N GLU A 640 2.38 -13.88 1.10
CA GLU A 640 3.53 -13.35 0.37
C GLU A 640 4.84 -13.93 0.89
N GLU A 641 5.07 -13.90 2.21
CA GLU A 641 6.23 -14.56 2.80
C GLU A 641 6.21 -16.08 2.54
N ALA A 642 5.05 -16.72 2.68
CA ALA A 642 4.91 -18.15 2.41
C ALA A 642 5.35 -18.49 0.99
N CYS A 643 4.98 -17.69 -0.01
CA CYS A 643 5.42 -17.86 -1.39
C CYS A 643 6.91 -17.53 -1.56
N ALA A 644 7.38 -16.40 -1.02
CA ALA A 644 8.76 -15.93 -1.12
C ALA A 644 9.78 -16.91 -0.53
N GLN A 645 9.51 -17.43 0.67
CA GLN A 645 10.45 -18.26 1.40
C GLN A 645 10.36 -19.75 1.04
N ASN A 646 9.33 -20.15 0.28
CA ASN A 646 9.13 -21.53 -0.13
C ASN A 646 8.97 -21.63 -1.65
N PRO A 647 10.09 -21.75 -2.40
CA PRO A 647 10.08 -21.93 -3.86
C PRO A 647 9.19 -23.09 -4.31
N MET A 648 9.03 -24.11 -3.47
CA MET A 648 8.17 -25.25 -3.75
C MET A 648 6.68 -24.93 -3.74
N THR A 649 6.22 -23.75 -3.33
CA THR A 649 4.83 -23.30 -3.57
C THR A 649 4.52 -23.23 -5.06
N MET A 650 5.54 -22.94 -5.88
CA MET A 650 5.46 -22.70 -7.33
C MET A 650 4.68 -21.42 -7.68
N VAL A 651 4.63 -20.45 -6.75
CA VAL A 651 3.91 -19.19 -6.91
C VAL A 651 4.81 -18.02 -6.52
N TRP A 652 4.81 -16.95 -7.33
CA TRP A 652 5.53 -15.71 -7.03
C TRP A 652 4.91 -14.97 -5.82
N PRO A 653 5.68 -14.25 -4.98
CA PRO A 653 5.14 -13.38 -3.92
C PRO A 653 4.14 -12.33 -4.45
N GLY A 654 2.89 -12.35 -4.02
CA GLY A 654 1.81 -11.52 -4.63
C GLY A 654 1.15 -12.15 -5.86
N GLY A 655 1.59 -13.34 -6.27
CA GLY A 655 0.97 -14.19 -7.30
C GLY A 655 -0.27 -14.95 -6.80
N MET A 656 -0.75 -14.66 -5.60
CA MET A 656 -1.97 -15.25 -5.05
C MET A 656 -2.99 -14.16 -4.72
N SER A 657 -4.24 -14.36 -5.14
CA SER A 657 -5.38 -13.63 -4.58
C SER A 657 -5.73 -14.20 -3.21
N VAL A 658 -5.81 -13.32 -2.22
CA VAL A 658 -6.17 -13.64 -0.84
C VAL A 658 -7.57 -13.12 -0.55
N ASN A 659 -8.50 -14.04 -0.25
CA ASN A 659 -9.87 -13.68 0.10
C ASN A 659 -10.16 -14.17 1.50
N GLU A 660 -10.15 -13.27 2.48
CA GLU A 660 -10.49 -13.57 3.86
C GLU A 660 -12.00 -13.49 4.07
N ARG A 661 -12.52 -14.25 5.03
CA ARG A 661 -13.90 -14.16 5.48
C ARG A 661 -13.99 -14.45 6.97
N THR A 662 -14.60 -13.50 7.69
CA THR A 662 -14.87 -13.60 9.11
C THR A 662 -16.37 -13.82 9.36
N GLU A 663 -16.72 -14.89 10.08
CA GLU A 663 -18.09 -15.23 10.51
C GLU A 663 -18.12 -15.53 12.02
N GLY A 664 -18.48 -14.53 12.83
CA GLY A 664 -18.34 -14.63 14.29
C GLY A 664 -16.85 -14.74 14.67
N ASP A 665 -16.49 -15.73 15.48
CA ASP A 665 -15.08 -15.99 15.87
C ASP A 665 -14.29 -16.75 14.79
N LYS A 666 -14.95 -17.11 13.68
CA LYS A 666 -14.35 -17.93 12.63
C LYS A 666 -13.73 -17.07 11.53
N VAL A 667 -12.45 -17.25 11.23
CA VAL A 667 -11.73 -16.59 10.14
C VAL A 667 -11.26 -17.67 9.15
N THR A 668 -11.74 -17.60 7.92
CA THR A 668 -11.35 -18.51 6.84
C THR A 668 -10.78 -17.75 5.66
N VAL A 669 -9.84 -18.34 4.95
CA VAL A 669 -9.25 -17.75 3.75
C VAL A 669 -9.39 -18.68 2.56
N ALA A 670 -9.79 -18.12 1.41
CA ALA A 670 -9.75 -18.75 0.11
C ALA A 670 -8.64 -18.13 -0.73
N LEU A 671 -7.72 -18.98 -1.18
CA LEU A 671 -6.56 -18.60 -1.96
C LEU A 671 -6.77 -18.99 -3.43
N TYR A 672 -6.37 -18.13 -4.35
CA TYR A 672 -6.37 -18.43 -5.78
C TYR A 672 -5.04 -18.03 -6.38
N ILE A 673 -4.50 -18.86 -7.29
CA ILE A 673 -3.30 -18.50 -8.03
C ILE A 673 -3.73 -17.51 -9.12
N ASN A 674 -3.15 -16.31 -9.09
CA ASN A 674 -3.34 -15.32 -10.14
C ASN A 674 -2.69 -15.90 -11.39
N GLY A 675 -3.46 -16.11 -12.47
CA GLY A 675 -2.98 -16.80 -13.66
C GLY A 675 -1.64 -16.24 -14.14
N LEU A 676 -0.59 -17.06 -14.10
CA LEU A 676 0.75 -16.72 -14.54
C LEU A 676 0.96 -17.06 -16.03
N ASN A 677 -0.03 -17.67 -16.69
CA ASN A 677 -0.04 -17.93 -18.12
C ASN A 677 -1.36 -17.58 -18.82
N ALA A 678 -1.25 -17.18 -20.09
CA ALA A 678 -2.38 -16.98 -21.00
C ALA A 678 -3.12 -18.28 -21.37
N GLU A 679 -2.71 -19.43 -20.83
CA GLU A 679 -3.25 -20.77 -21.14
C GLU A 679 -4.23 -21.30 -20.07
N GLY A 680 -4.29 -20.71 -18.88
CA GLY A 680 -5.32 -21.04 -17.87
C GLY A 680 -5.13 -22.37 -17.13
N GLU A 681 -3.94 -22.96 -17.19
CA GLU A 681 -3.62 -24.25 -16.54
C GLU A 681 -3.17 -24.12 -15.07
N ASP A 682 -2.87 -22.90 -14.58
CA ASP A 682 -2.27 -22.67 -13.25
C ASP A 682 -3.21 -22.92 -12.05
N ASN A 683 -4.50 -23.12 -12.30
CA ASN A 683 -5.46 -23.52 -11.28
C ASN A 683 -5.72 -25.05 -11.26
N ASP A 684 -5.00 -25.84 -12.08
CA ASP A 684 -4.97 -27.30 -12.00
C ASP A 684 -3.96 -27.76 -10.92
N ILE A 685 -4.44 -27.83 -9.67
CA ILE A 685 -3.65 -28.26 -8.51
C ILE A 685 -2.97 -29.63 -8.75
N PRO A 686 -3.62 -30.67 -9.30
CA PRO A 686 -2.95 -31.91 -9.69
C PRO A 686 -1.76 -31.72 -10.64
N ALA A 687 -1.88 -30.89 -11.69
CA ALA A 687 -0.79 -30.63 -12.62
C ALA A 687 0.38 -29.90 -11.92
N LEU A 688 0.07 -28.90 -11.09
CA LEU A 688 1.06 -28.17 -10.30
C LEU A 688 1.82 -29.07 -9.33
N ASN A 689 1.12 -29.97 -8.64
CA ASN A 689 1.72 -30.95 -7.72
C ASN A 689 2.72 -31.86 -8.45
N LYS A 690 2.38 -32.32 -9.65
CA LYS A 690 3.29 -33.14 -10.47
C LYS A 690 4.55 -32.36 -10.85
N LYS A 691 4.40 -31.10 -11.28
CA LYS A 691 5.53 -30.23 -11.63
C LYS A 691 6.44 -30.01 -10.42
N ARG A 692 5.85 -29.76 -9.25
CA ARG A 692 6.55 -29.61 -7.95
C ARG A 692 7.42 -30.83 -7.63
N GLU A 693 6.90 -32.04 -7.79
CA GLU A 693 7.66 -33.28 -7.57
C GLU A 693 8.83 -33.46 -8.54
N GLU A 694 8.65 -33.08 -9.80
CA GLU A 694 9.70 -33.16 -10.84
C GLU A 694 10.81 -32.14 -10.57
N THR A 695 10.45 -30.89 -10.28
CA THR A 695 11.38 -29.82 -9.90
C THR A 695 12.22 -30.19 -8.68
N TYR A 696 11.59 -30.73 -7.63
CA TYR A 696 12.31 -31.05 -6.41
C TYR A 696 13.33 -32.19 -6.58
N LYS A 697 13.11 -33.11 -7.51
CA LYS A 697 14.11 -34.12 -7.87
C LYS A 697 15.36 -33.47 -8.46
N VAL A 698 15.20 -32.43 -9.28
CA VAL A 698 16.32 -31.67 -9.85
C VAL A 698 17.07 -30.92 -8.75
N ILE A 699 16.37 -30.25 -7.84
CA ILE A 699 16.97 -29.55 -6.68
C ILE A 699 17.82 -30.53 -5.86
N LYS A 700 17.26 -31.70 -5.51
CA LYS A 700 18.00 -32.73 -4.78
C LYS A 700 19.25 -33.20 -5.49
N GLN A 701 19.19 -33.32 -6.82
CA GLN A 701 20.35 -33.71 -7.61
C GLN A 701 21.43 -32.62 -7.59
N ILE A 702 21.06 -31.35 -7.76
CA ILE A 702 22.01 -30.21 -7.68
C ILE A 702 22.72 -30.20 -6.33
N VAL A 703 21.97 -30.33 -5.23
CA VAL A 703 22.55 -30.34 -3.88
C VAL A 703 23.45 -31.54 -3.67
N ALA A 704 23.05 -32.74 -4.11
CA ALA A 704 23.86 -33.95 -3.99
C ALA A 704 25.18 -33.86 -4.80
N ASP A 705 25.19 -33.16 -5.92
CA ASP A 705 26.37 -32.99 -6.77
C ASP A 705 27.32 -31.90 -6.22
N ALA A 706 26.77 -30.84 -5.60
CA ALA A 706 27.54 -29.69 -5.12
C ALA A 706 28.02 -29.83 -3.66
N VAL A 707 27.19 -30.38 -2.78
CA VAL A 707 27.40 -30.38 -1.33
C VAL A 707 27.92 -31.73 -0.85
N GLN A 708 29.03 -31.70 -0.10
CA GLN A 708 29.66 -32.89 0.47
C GLN A 708 29.52 -32.93 2.00
N ASP A 709 29.54 -34.14 2.56
CA ASP A 709 29.52 -34.35 4.00
C ASP A 709 30.69 -33.60 4.69
N GLY A 710 30.35 -32.82 5.72
CA GLY A 710 31.33 -32.08 6.53
C GLY A 710 31.63 -30.66 6.05
N MET A 711 31.04 -30.18 4.95
CA MET A 711 31.12 -28.77 4.56
C MET A 711 30.45 -27.85 5.59
N SER A 712 31.11 -26.74 5.91
CA SER A 712 30.53 -25.61 6.64
C SER A 712 29.46 -24.89 5.82
N ASP A 713 28.61 -24.09 6.47
CA ASP A 713 27.56 -23.33 5.76
C ASP A 713 28.15 -22.38 4.71
N ALA A 714 29.29 -21.74 5.01
CA ALA A 714 30.01 -20.90 4.03
C ALA A 714 30.53 -21.70 2.82
N GLU A 715 31.01 -22.93 3.01
CA GLU A 715 31.46 -23.80 1.93
C GLU A 715 30.29 -24.30 1.08
N LYS A 716 29.17 -24.65 1.72
CA LYS A 716 27.93 -25.00 1.01
C LYS A 716 27.43 -23.85 0.15
N VAL A 717 27.38 -22.62 0.70
CA VAL A 717 26.97 -21.42 -0.05
C VAL A 717 27.82 -21.22 -1.30
N LYS A 718 29.16 -21.29 -1.17
CA LYS A 718 30.08 -21.17 -2.31
C LYS A 718 29.87 -22.28 -3.34
N ALA A 719 29.66 -23.52 -2.89
CA ALA A 719 29.45 -24.66 -3.78
C ALA A 719 28.12 -24.55 -4.54
N LEU A 720 27.06 -24.10 -3.88
CA LEU A 720 25.75 -23.88 -4.49
C LEU A 720 25.76 -22.72 -5.48
N ASP A 721 26.38 -21.59 -5.11
CA ASP A 721 26.55 -20.43 -6.00
C ASP A 721 27.26 -20.84 -7.31
N ALA A 722 28.41 -21.49 -7.19
CA ALA A 722 29.15 -21.98 -8.36
C ALA A 722 28.36 -23.04 -9.15
N ALA A 723 27.66 -23.96 -8.48
CA ALA A 723 26.87 -24.98 -9.17
C ALA A 723 25.73 -24.39 -9.99
N LEU A 724 25.08 -23.34 -9.47
CA LEU A 724 23.98 -22.67 -10.14
C LEU A 724 24.46 -21.75 -11.27
N ALA A 725 25.49 -20.92 -11.05
CA ALA A 725 26.11 -20.12 -12.10
C ALA A 725 26.66 -20.98 -13.26
N ASN A 726 27.09 -22.22 -12.97
CA ASN A 726 27.55 -23.14 -14.01
C ASN A 726 26.39 -23.79 -14.80
N ARG A 727 25.21 -23.90 -14.19
CA ARG A 727 24.06 -24.66 -14.72
C ARG A 727 23.03 -23.78 -15.42
N LEU A 728 22.76 -22.62 -14.85
CA LEU A 728 21.73 -21.69 -15.31
C LEU A 728 22.29 -20.81 -16.43
N SER A 729 21.40 -20.13 -17.12
CA SER A 729 21.78 -19.08 -18.07
C SER A 729 20.81 -17.93 -17.89
N TYR A 730 21.32 -16.70 -17.87
CA TYR A 730 20.47 -15.55 -17.65
C TYR A 730 19.58 -15.33 -18.88
N ASP A 731 18.27 -15.23 -18.65
CA ASP A 731 17.32 -14.97 -19.73
C ASP A 731 17.34 -13.48 -20.11
N TRP A 732 18.34 -13.11 -20.91
CA TRP A 732 18.48 -11.78 -21.47
C TRP A 732 17.32 -11.40 -22.39
N ASP A 733 16.65 -12.35 -23.05
CA ASP A 733 15.51 -12.05 -23.90
C ASP A 733 14.34 -11.57 -23.02
N SER A 734 14.04 -12.30 -21.95
CA SER A 734 13.05 -11.89 -20.94
C SER A 734 13.44 -10.59 -20.22
N TYR A 735 14.71 -10.40 -19.89
CA TYR A 735 15.21 -9.16 -19.27
C TYR A 735 15.15 -7.94 -20.20
N TYR A 736 15.65 -8.04 -21.43
CA TYR A 736 15.70 -6.92 -22.39
C TYR A 736 14.31 -6.54 -22.90
N LEU A 737 13.37 -7.49 -22.94
CA LEU A 737 11.96 -7.19 -23.20
C LEU A 737 11.25 -6.64 -21.96
N ASN A 738 11.74 -6.90 -20.75
CA ASN A 738 11.28 -6.21 -19.55
C ASN A 738 11.87 -4.79 -19.43
N SER A 739 13.08 -4.55 -19.95
CA SER A 739 13.78 -3.26 -19.87
C SER A 739 13.55 -2.33 -21.07
N GLY A 740 12.92 -2.81 -22.15
CA GLY A 740 12.65 -2.01 -23.35
C GLY A 740 13.75 -1.99 -24.42
N GLN A 741 14.76 -2.85 -24.35
CA GLN A 741 16.00 -2.78 -25.16
C GLN A 741 16.24 -3.95 -26.16
N GLY A 742 15.39 -4.97 -26.23
CA GLY A 742 15.64 -6.19 -27.06
C GLY A 742 15.28 -6.09 -28.56
N ASP A 743 16.01 -6.82 -29.42
CA ASP A 743 15.71 -7.02 -30.85
C ASP A 743 14.60 -8.09 -31.04
N LYS A 744 13.45 -7.70 -31.60
CA LYS A 744 12.15 -8.42 -31.47
C LYS A 744 11.75 -9.35 -32.61
N ALA A 745 12.70 -9.72 -33.46
CA ALA A 745 12.36 -10.46 -34.68
C ALA A 745 12.12 -11.96 -34.44
N ASP A 746 12.73 -12.54 -33.39
CA ASP A 746 12.89 -14.00 -33.29
C ASP A 746 12.35 -14.65 -31.99
N VAL A 747 11.73 -13.92 -31.07
CA VAL A 747 11.24 -14.45 -29.77
C VAL A 747 9.71 -14.48 -29.69
N ASP A 748 9.13 -15.63 -29.33
CA ASP A 748 7.68 -15.80 -29.12
C ASP A 748 7.25 -15.14 -27.79
N PRO A 749 6.29 -14.19 -27.79
CA PRO A 749 5.68 -13.62 -26.58
C PRO A 749 5.27 -14.65 -25.51
N MET A 750 4.88 -15.86 -25.92
CA MET A 750 4.52 -16.94 -25.01
C MET A 750 5.73 -17.56 -24.31
N ASP A 751 6.91 -17.60 -24.93
CA ASP A 751 8.14 -18.09 -24.30
C ASP A 751 8.66 -17.11 -23.23
N ILE A 752 8.36 -15.82 -23.37
CA ILE A 752 8.72 -14.77 -22.41
C ILE A 752 7.88 -14.84 -21.13
N TRP A 753 6.59 -15.18 -21.23
CA TRP A 753 5.74 -15.39 -20.04
C TRP A 753 6.15 -16.63 -19.25
N LYS A 754 6.72 -17.64 -19.90
CA LYS A 754 7.22 -18.86 -19.23
C LYS A 754 8.39 -18.57 -18.30
N HIS A 755 9.23 -17.58 -18.62
CA HIS A 755 10.50 -17.29 -17.94
C HIS A 755 10.46 -16.01 -17.07
N ARG A 756 9.28 -15.42 -16.92
CA ARG A 756 9.01 -14.21 -16.11
C ARG A 756 8.65 -14.51 -14.67
N GLY A 757 8.43 -15.78 -14.32
CA GLY A 757 7.83 -16.20 -13.06
C GLY A 757 8.86 -16.60 -12.00
N TYR A 758 8.46 -16.51 -10.73
CA TYR A 758 9.15 -17.14 -9.61
C TYR A 758 9.04 -18.66 -9.78
N ALA A 759 10.00 -19.27 -10.48
CA ALA A 759 9.80 -20.63 -10.92
C ALA A 759 11.09 -21.44 -10.85
N ALA A 760 11.30 -22.07 -9.69
CA ALA A 760 12.18 -23.23 -9.60
C ALA A 760 11.83 -24.32 -10.63
N TYR A 761 10.62 -24.31 -11.22
CA TYR A 761 10.21 -25.25 -12.26
C TYR A 761 10.81 -24.96 -13.66
N GLU A 762 11.36 -23.78 -13.92
CA GLU A 762 12.05 -23.47 -15.20
C GLU A 762 13.31 -24.36 -15.38
N LEU A 763 13.79 -24.99 -14.29
CA LEU A 763 14.76 -26.09 -14.32
C LEU A 763 14.33 -27.28 -15.20
N LEU A 764 13.04 -27.45 -15.47
CA LEU A 764 12.51 -28.57 -16.24
C LEU A 764 12.51 -28.31 -17.76
N ASP A 765 12.57 -27.05 -18.18
CA ASP A 765 12.40 -26.66 -19.58
C ASP A 765 13.76 -26.50 -20.27
N ASP A 766 14.53 -25.44 -19.98
CA ASP A 766 15.84 -25.21 -20.61
C ASP A 766 16.93 -24.59 -19.71
N ASN A 767 16.67 -24.45 -18.40
CA ASN A 767 17.55 -23.80 -17.41
C ASN A 767 17.81 -22.29 -17.66
N ARG A 768 17.00 -21.61 -18.49
CA ARG A 768 17.04 -20.15 -18.62
C ARG A 768 16.11 -19.51 -17.58
N VAL A 769 16.63 -18.58 -16.79
CA VAL A 769 15.87 -17.90 -15.74
C VAL A 769 16.31 -16.44 -15.58
N VAL A 770 15.45 -15.57 -15.05
CA VAL A 770 15.83 -14.21 -14.59
C VAL A 770 16.24 -14.20 -13.11
N CYS A 771 16.57 -13.02 -12.57
CA CYS A 771 17.13 -12.87 -11.21
C CYS A 771 16.33 -13.56 -10.10
N SER A 772 15.01 -13.54 -10.18
CA SER A 772 14.12 -14.24 -9.24
C SER A 772 14.20 -15.75 -9.33
N GLY A 773 14.38 -16.31 -10.52
CA GLY A 773 14.59 -17.74 -10.70
C GLY A 773 15.91 -18.18 -10.09
N TYR A 774 17.00 -17.43 -10.30
CA TYR A 774 18.28 -17.67 -9.61
C TYR A 774 18.11 -17.69 -8.10
N ALA A 775 17.48 -16.64 -7.54
CA ALA A 775 17.30 -16.51 -6.10
C ALA A 775 16.37 -17.58 -5.50
N ALA A 776 15.30 -17.98 -6.22
CA ALA A 776 14.38 -19.03 -5.78
C ALA A 776 15.03 -20.42 -5.84
N ILE A 777 15.78 -20.73 -6.88
CA ILE A 777 16.50 -22.01 -7.01
C ILE A 777 17.61 -22.10 -5.95
N PHE A 778 18.36 -21.02 -5.73
CA PHE A 778 19.35 -20.96 -4.67
C PHE A 778 18.71 -21.18 -3.30
N LYS A 779 17.59 -20.50 -3.01
CA LYS A 779 16.82 -20.69 -1.76
C LYS A 779 16.41 -22.14 -1.57
N ALA A 780 15.90 -22.80 -2.60
CA ALA A 780 15.48 -24.21 -2.52
C ALA A 780 16.66 -25.16 -2.29
N CYS A 781 17.79 -24.94 -2.96
CA CYS A 781 19.01 -25.71 -2.76
C CYS A 781 19.62 -25.49 -1.37
N ALA A 782 19.62 -24.25 -0.88
CA ALA A 782 20.11 -23.91 0.44
C ALA A 782 19.27 -24.56 1.54
N ASP A 783 17.93 -24.53 1.44
CA ASP A 783 17.02 -25.20 2.37
C ASP A 783 17.25 -26.71 2.39
N GLU A 784 17.38 -27.35 1.22
CA GLU A 784 17.70 -28.78 1.10
C GLU A 784 19.08 -29.12 1.70
N ALA A 785 20.06 -28.22 1.56
CA ALA A 785 21.40 -28.36 2.15
C ALA A 785 21.48 -28.03 3.65
N GLY A 786 20.35 -27.61 4.25
CA GLY A 786 20.25 -27.19 5.64
C GLY A 786 20.93 -25.85 5.96
N VAL A 787 21.16 -25.01 4.95
CA VAL A 787 21.70 -23.66 5.09
C VAL A 787 20.55 -22.68 5.26
N LYS A 788 20.56 -21.92 6.36
CA LYS A 788 19.56 -20.86 6.58
C LYS A 788 19.73 -19.78 5.53
N SER A 789 18.71 -19.60 4.71
CA SER A 789 18.69 -18.61 3.65
C SER A 789 17.31 -17.95 3.55
N LEU A 790 17.28 -16.75 2.99
CA LEU A 790 16.08 -15.98 2.72
C LEU A 790 16.10 -15.58 1.25
N TYR A 791 14.96 -15.72 0.59
CA TYR A 791 14.70 -15.03 -0.68
C TYR A 791 14.34 -13.58 -0.36
N VAL A 792 14.90 -12.63 -1.11
CA VAL A 792 14.59 -11.21 -0.94
C VAL A 792 14.39 -10.57 -2.30
N THR A 793 13.43 -9.66 -2.38
CA THR A 793 13.20 -8.80 -3.55
C THR A 793 13.54 -7.37 -3.21
N GLY A 794 13.65 -6.54 -4.22
CA GLY A 794 13.95 -5.14 -4.02
C GLY A 794 14.21 -4.40 -5.32
N THR A 795 14.74 -3.19 -5.17
CA THR A 795 15.22 -2.40 -6.30
C THR A 795 16.73 -2.25 -6.28
N VAL A 796 17.32 -2.13 -7.47
CA VAL A 796 18.73 -1.81 -7.71
C VAL A 796 18.81 -0.50 -8.51
N PRO A 797 19.95 0.22 -8.51
CA PRO A 797 20.09 1.41 -9.33
C PRO A 797 19.77 1.13 -10.80
N PRO A 798 18.94 1.95 -11.46
CA PRO A 798 18.51 1.70 -12.83
C PRO A 798 19.73 1.70 -13.77
N ARG A 799 19.79 0.71 -14.67
CA ARG A 799 20.81 0.69 -15.72
C ARG A 799 20.47 1.75 -16.79
N PRO A 800 21.45 2.48 -17.34
CA PRO A 800 21.20 3.44 -18.41
C PRO A 800 20.40 2.83 -19.57
N GLY A 801 19.22 3.39 -19.85
CA GLY A 801 18.31 2.95 -20.91
C GLY A 801 17.37 1.78 -20.54
N SER A 802 17.39 1.32 -19.29
CA SER A 802 16.40 0.39 -18.72
C SER A 802 15.49 1.14 -17.76
N ASN A 803 14.17 0.96 -17.87
CA ASN A 803 13.21 1.42 -16.86
C ASN A 803 12.89 0.35 -15.79
N ASN A 804 13.49 -0.84 -15.90
CA ASN A 804 13.37 -1.87 -14.88
C ASN A 804 14.49 -1.73 -13.84
N ASN A 805 14.10 -1.52 -12.58
CA ASN A 805 14.96 -1.48 -11.40
C ASN A 805 14.68 -2.63 -10.42
N GLY A 806 13.66 -3.48 -10.66
CA GLY A 806 13.35 -4.62 -9.81
C GLY A 806 14.42 -5.71 -9.90
N HIS A 807 14.78 -6.30 -8.75
CA HIS A 807 15.77 -7.36 -8.65
C HIS A 807 15.46 -8.31 -7.48
N ALA A 808 16.02 -9.52 -7.54
CA ALA A 808 15.85 -10.52 -6.49
C ALA A 808 17.19 -11.21 -6.21
N TRP A 809 17.46 -11.49 -4.94
CA TRP A 809 18.69 -12.12 -4.46
C TRP A 809 18.43 -12.88 -3.16
N ASN A 810 19.48 -13.34 -2.48
CA ASN A 810 19.36 -14.04 -1.22
C ASN A 810 20.14 -13.39 -0.08
N LEU A 811 19.63 -13.58 1.14
CA LEU A 811 20.43 -13.46 2.36
C LEU A 811 20.73 -14.86 2.89
N VAL A 812 21.96 -15.11 3.33
CA VAL A 812 22.38 -16.37 3.93
C VAL A 812 22.94 -16.13 5.31
N ASN A 813 22.60 -16.99 6.28
CA ASN A 813 23.18 -16.92 7.61
C ASN A 813 24.46 -17.75 7.65
N VAL A 814 25.59 -17.06 7.77
CA VAL A 814 26.91 -17.68 7.92
C VAL A 814 27.50 -17.20 9.25
N ASP A 815 27.81 -18.14 10.13
CA ASP A 815 28.35 -17.88 11.47
C ASP A 815 27.52 -16.86 12.28
N GLY A 816 26.19 -16.92 12.16
CA GLY A 816 25.26 -16.05 12.88
C GLY A 816 25.05 -14.66 12.25
N THR A 817 25.64 -14.39 11.08
CA THR A 817 25.49 -13.10 10.38
C THR A 817 24.83 -13.27 9.01
N TRP A 818 23.86 -12.41 8.69
CA TRP A 818 23.17 -12.40 7.40
C TRP A 818 24.02 -11.69 6.33
N LYS A 819 24.34 -12.41 5.26
CA LYS A 819 25.19 -11.95 4.17
C LYS A 819 24.46 -12.02 2.85
N VAL A 820 24.72 -11.05 1.96
CA VAL A 820 24.12 -10.98 0.62
C VAL A 820 24.78 -12.00 -0.29
N VAL A 821 23.97 -12.77 -1.01
CA VAL A 821 24.40 -13.66 -2.11
C VAL A 821 23.54 -13.33 -3.31
N ASP A 822 24.18 -12.98 -4.44
CA ASP A 822 23.50 -12.66 -5.68
C ASP A 822 24.09 -13.48 -6.84
N VAL A 823 23.62 -14.72 -6.94
CA VAL A 823 24.08 -15.68 -7.97
C VAL A 823 23.90 -15.09 -9.37
N THR A 824 22.88 -14.26 -9.58
CA THR A 824 22.60 -13.60 -10.87
C THR A 824 23.74 -12.69 -11.29
N TRP A 825 24.29 -11.91 -10.34
CA TRP A 825 25.35 -10.95 -10.64
C TRP A 825 26.74 -11.57 -10.53
N ASP A 826 26.85 -12.74 -9.92
CA ASP A 826 28.06 -13.57 -9.94
C ASP A 826 28.18 -14.39 -11.23
N ASP A 827 27.07 -14.60 -11.97
CA ASP A 827 27.06 -15.21 -13.29
C ASP A 827 27.67 -14.27 -14.34
N THR A 828 28.82 -14.65 -14.91
CA THR A 828 29.59 -13.78 -15.80
C THR A 828 29.15 -13.79 -17.26
N ASP A 829 28.26 -14.70 -17.68
CA ASP A 829 27.72 -14.84 -19.06
C ASP A 829 28.74 -14.79 -20.23
N GLN A 830 30.05 -14.78 -19.96
CA GLN A 830 31.12 -14.69 -20.98
C GLN A 830 31.50 -16.08 -21.51
N GLY A 831 30.51 -16.93 -21.82
CA GLY A 831 30.70 -18.18 -22.56
C GLY A 831 31.43 -19.31 -21.82
N ASP A 832 31.82 -19.10 -20.57
CA ASP A 832 32.54 -20.09 -19.74
C ASP A 832 31.72 -20.62 -18.55
N ASN A 833 30.51 -20.09 -18.30
CA ASN A 833 29.62 -20.42 -17.18
C ASN A 833 30.40 -20.61 -15.86
N GLN A 834 30.95 -19.54 -15.29
CA GLN A 834 31.67 -19.56 -14.01
C GLN A 834 31.26 -18.35 -13.15
N SER A 835 31.00 -18.62 -11.87
CA SER A 835 30.82 -17.58 -10.85
C SER A 835 32.11 -16.79 -10.65
N ASP A 836 32.05 -15.45 -10.68
CA ASP A 836 33.17 -14.59 -10.27
C ASP A 836 33.16 -14.22 -8.77
N GLY A 837 32.08 -14.56 -8.06
CA GLY A 837 31.89 -14.39 -6.63
C GLY A 837 31.99 -12.94 -6.14
N GLN A 838 31.73 -11.95 -7.00
CA GLN A 838 31.81 -10.53 -6.64
C GLN A 838 30.73 -10.06 -5.66
N TYR A 839 29.60 -10.76 -5.60
CA TYR A 839 28.42 -10.55 -4.76
C TYR A 839 28.14 -11.74 -3.83
N LEU A 840 29.15 -12.59 -3.61
CA LEU A 840 29.07 -13.76 -2.76
C LEU A 840 29.40 -13.44 -1.29
N MET A 841 28.39 -13.56 -0.43
CA MET A 841 28.45 -13.34 1.03
C MET A 841 28.94 -11.94 1.42
N LEU A 842 28.49 -10.91 0.72
CA LEU A 842 28.79 -9.52 1.06
C LEU A 842 28.13 -9.10 2.38
N ASP A 843 28.77 -8.19 3.09
CA ASP A 843 28.11 -7.48 4.18
C ASP A 843 27.02 -6.56 3.61
N GLN A 844 25.89 -6.44 4.29
CA GLN A 844 24.81 -5.57 3.80
C GLN A 844 25.24 -4.10 3.71
N LYS A 845 26.30 -3.68 4.42
CA LYS A 845 26.87 -2.33 4.32
C LYS A 845 27.99 -2.19 3.28
N ASP A 846 28.23 -3.21 2.47
CA ASP A 846 29.26 -3.15 1.44
C ASP A 846 28.91 -2.07 0.38
N PRO A 847 29.84 -1.17 0.00
CA PRO A 847 29.58 -0.12 -1.00
C PRO A 847 29.14 -0.66 -2.37
N LYS A 848 29.45 -1.92 -2.71
CA LYS A 848 28.95 -2.55 -3.94
C LYS A 848 27.44 -2.67 -3.99
N LEU A 849 26.78 -2.60 -2.83
CA LEU A 849 25.34 -2.69 -2.70
C LEU A 849 24.68 -1.30 -2.69
N ASP A 850 25.42 -0.20 -2.80
CA ASP A 850 24.85 1.15 -2.72
C ASP A 850 23.69 1.36 -3.71
N GLY A 851 22.59 1.92 -3.21
CA GLY A 851 21.35 2.12 -3.96
C GLY A 851 20.46 0.87 -4.11
N ARG A 852 20.81 -0.27 -3.50
CA ARG A 852 19.87 -1.39 -3.33
C ARG A 852 18.88 -1.14 -2.19
N VAL A 853 17.60 -1.34 -2.47
CA VAL A 853 16.48 -1.32 -1.51
C VAL A 853 15.85 -2.69 -1.47
N TYR A 854 15.46 -3.16 -0.30
CA TYR A 854 14.79 -4.43 -0.05
C TYR A 854 13.30 -4.18 0.10
N ASP A 855 12.47 -4.91 -0.63
CA ASP A 855 11.02 -4.88 -0.41
C ASP A 855 10.68 -5.57 0.91
N LYS A 856 9.50 -5.26 1.44
CA LYS A 856 8.98 -5.91 2.64
C LYS A 856 8.26 -7.22 2.33
N ASP A 857 7.72 -7.36 1.11
CA ASP A 857 6.88 -8.48 0.64
C ASP A 857 7.52 -9.87 0.82
N ALA A 858 8.84 -9.94 0.96
CA ALA A 858 9.55 -11.20 1.16
C ALA A 858 9.48 -11.75 2.60
N LEU A 859 9.16 -10.93 3.60
CA LEU A 859 9.16 -11.28 5.03
C LEU A 859 8.05 -10.52 5.77
N LEU A 860 7.53 -11.07 6.87
CA LEU A 860 6.63 -10.29 7.72
C LEU A 860 7.31 -8.99 8.20
N ASP A 861 6.58 -7.88 8.11
CA ASP A 861 7.02 -6.55 8.56
C ASP A 861 7.57 -6.56 10.00
N SER A 862 6.95 -7.37 10.87
CA SER A 862 7.34 -7.51 12.27
C SER A 862 8.74 -8.11 12.50
N VAL A 863 9.33 -8.75 11.49
CA VAL A 863 10.63 -9.41 11.62
C VAL A 863 11.63 -8.99 10.54
N VAL A 864 11.25 -8.26 9.51
CA VAL A 864 12.14 -7.92 8.39
C VAL A 864 13.42 -7.23 8.86
N GLU A 865 13.33 -6.36 9.88
CA GLU A 865 14.48 -5.66 10.48
C GLU A 865 15.42 -6.58 11.30
N ASP A 866 15.01 -7.80 11.64
CA ASP A 866 15.90 -8.79 12.26
C ASP A 866 16.91 -9.36 11.23
N TYR A 867 16.63 -9.21 9.94
CA TYR A 867 17.37 -9.83 8.85
C TYR A 867 18.03 -8.81 7.91
N VAL A 868 17.32 -7.73 7.60
CA VAL A 868 17.73 -6.70 6.63
C VAL A 868 18.23 -5.46 7.36
N ASP A 869 19.28 -4.84 6.85
CA ASP A 869 19.72 -3.53 7.34
C ASP A 869 18.56 -2.52 7.22
N PRO A 870 18.09 -1.93 8.33
CA PRO A 870 16.91 -1.08 8.29
C PRO A 870 17.05 0.13 7.35
N SER A 871 18.27 0.60 7.09
CA SER A 871 18.54 1.70 6.14
C SER A 871 18.29 1.35 4.67
N ARG A 872 18.07 0.06 4.38
CA ARG A 872 17.87 -0.45 3.02
C ARG A 872 16.45 -0.96 2.79
N LEU A 873 15.53 -0.83 3.75
CA LEU A 873 14.15 -1.25 3.57
C LEU A 873 13.35 -0.24 2.75
N ALA A 874 12.50 -0.77 1.87
CA ALA A 874 11.47 -0.02 1.17
C ALA A 874 10.56 0.69 2.17
N ALA A 875 9.98 1.80 1.73
CA ALA A 875 9.16 2.65 2.59
C ALA A 875 7.91 1.99 3.15
#